data_AF-R6VEB0-F1
#
_entry.id   AF-R6VEB0-F1
#
_cell.length_a   1.000
_cell.length_b   1.000
_cell.length_c   1.000
_cell.angle_alpha   90.00
_cell.angle_beta   90.00
_cell.angle_gamma   90.00
#
_symmetry.space_group_name_H-M   'P 1'
#
loop_
_entity.id
_entity.type
_entity.pdbx_description
1 polymer ?
#
loop_
_entity_poly.entity_id
_entity_poly.type
_entity_poly.pdbx_seq_one_letter_code
_entity_poly.pdbx_strand_id
1 'polypeptide(L)'
;MIKINRTITYRNTALAALLGLSLCVTSCPSSVMASTDSIDQMISRVDETTDNDLVRSHFEDVSGNVYTDESADASGSRLKKASDLPVRYDLQEQGLTTPIRDQGSTGCCWAFSAIKTIESNCIKNGLFPADSVDFSESHLAWFSYHPSTLAEDPTYWDGISSADNDTNTSFFPNPFAYGSVSGTLPYDNGGSAILATFTLAKWSGPELESTAPFSGATTSDVTSMAYSMVQKGSLRYDSYAHLQNVYNYDEYTIGKQYYYTDASIIPKMKQSILDHGAMSVSLFFDKTFLHPSANGHAYYQTYYSGAQAVKNANHSVTIVGWDDNFSASNFSRTPAGNGAWLIANSYGTVSGDNGYFWLSYYDQSICDCSSFLVESAGNYDHIYQYDGFGWGTANYSNSHNLKAANIFDANGTSDQTLKAVSFYTLTDNQPYRIEVYRGVGSGPTNGTLVSECTTTGIAGQNGYHTATLTTPVNLAAGEKFSVVVTYVQSGSTNVYVPLEGRDSTDSSLNISYGSRLGESYLFTKQKTSAPDSTMRWLDTAAVGYNNVCVKAFTSNTTGDVAELPSVVKTIKLGKGETYRIPDSYTSYTSNDPSLLTVDASGKVTARRRGKSSILVSDGETSYLYRFNIKKAPSKVKFKPAKNRKTVKKGRHFTLKVKLSSGSASNKLTFHSSHPGVARVSKTGRVTARHRGKTTLTVKTYNGHKARLRLTVVK
;
A
#
# COMPACT_ATOMS: atom_id res chain seq x y z
N MET A 1 7.15 24.15 -35.95
CA MET A 1 7.40 23.01 -35.04
C MET A 1 8.36 22.07 -35.73
N ILE A 2 9.63 22.09 -35.32
CA ILE A 2 10.65 21.15 -35.79
C ILE A 2 10.45 19.88 -34.96
N LYS A 3 10.03 18.79 -35.58
CA LYS A 3 10.02 17.47 -34.93
C LYS A 3 11.46 17.05 -34.69
N ILE A 4 11.92 17.07 -33.45
CA ILE A 4 13.20 16.48 -33.08
C ILE A 4 12.88 15.06 -32.60
N ASN A 5 13.00 14.07 -33.48
CA ASN A 5 13.08 12.68 -33.05
C ASN A 5 14.40 12.52 -32.29
N ARG A 6 14.34 12.22 -31.00
CA ARG A 6 15.51 11.93 -30.16
C ARG A 6 15.82 10.43 -30.25
N THR A 7 17.06 10.09 -30.58
CA THR A 7 17.54 8.70 -30.65
C THR A 7 18.10 8.28 -29.29
N ILE A 8 17.53 7.24 -28.67
CA ILE A 8 17.99 6.66 -27.40
C ILE A 8 19.18 5.73 -27.67
N THR A 9 20.24 5.79 -26.85
CA THR A 9 21.39 4.89 -26.96
C THR A 9 21.50 4.01 -25.70
N TYR A 10 21.58 2.70 -25.88
CA TYR A 10 21.76 1.73 -24.78
C TYR A 10 23.25 1.56 -24.45
N ARG A 11 23.60 1.48 -23.15
CA ARG A 11 24.96 1.19 -22.67
C ARG A 11 24.99 -0.10 -21.87
N ASN A 12 26.05 -0.90 -22.04
CA ASN A 12 26.36 -2.01 -21.13
C ASN A 12 27.54 -1.55 -20.25
N THR A 13 27.32 -1.31 -18.96
CA THR A 13 28.41 -1.02 -18.02
C THR A 13 28.68 -2.25 -17.14
N ALA A 14 29.92 -2.72 -17.15
CA ALA A 14 30.44 -3.64 -16.14
C ALA A 14 31.40 -2.82 -15.28
N LEU A 15 31.01 -2.46 -14.05
CA LEU A 15 31.87 -1.72 -13.15
C LEU A 15 32.96 -2.64 -12.57
N ALA A 16 34.19 -2.49 -13.05
CA ALA A 16 35.36 -3.12 -12.46
C ALA A 16 35.83 -2.33 -11.22
N ALA A 17 35.71 -2.93 -10.04
CA ALA A 17 36.29 -2.39 -8.81
C ALA A 17 37.82 -2.56 -8.83
N LEU A 18 38.56 -1.45 -8.98
CA LEU A 18 40.02 -1.40 -8.92
C LEU A 18 40.50 -1.37 -7.47
N LEU A 19 41.13 -2.47 -7.02
CA LEU A 19 42.04 -2.48 -5.86
C LEU A 19 43.45 -2.76 -6.37
N GLY A 20 44.36 -1.78 -6.16
CA GLY A 20 45.71 -1.77 -6.74
C GLY A 20 46.70 -2.70 -6.05
N LEU A 21 47.62 -3.31 -6.82
CA LEU A 21 49.02 -2.89 -6.94
C LEU A 21 49.82 -3.80 -7.90
N SER A 22 50.69 -3.13 -8.68
CA SER A 22 51.97 -3.59 -9.25
C SER A 22 52.04 -3.71 -10.77
N LEU A 23 52.83 -2.80 -11.34
CA LEU A 23 53.14 -2.65 -12.76
C LEU A 23 53.87 -3.87 -13.33
N CYS A 24 53.30 -4.46 -14.38
CA CYS A 24 54.06 -4.96 -15.52
C CYS A 24 53.33 -4.53 -16.79
N VAL A 25 53.95 -3.63 -17.54
CA VAL A 25 53.47 -3.12 -18.82
C VAL A 25 53.60 -4.23 -19.87
N THR A 26 52.49 -4.83 -20.28
CA THR A 26 52.41 -5.56 -21.55
C THR A 26 51.13 -5.15 -22.27
N SER A 27 51.32 -4.60 -23.47
CA SER A 27 50.34 -4.18 -24.47
C SER A 27 48.96 -4.85 -24.38
N CYS A 28 47.94 -4.04 -24.09
CA CYS A 28 46.53 -4.39 -24.08
C CYS A 28 46.04 -4.67 -25.52
N PRO A 29 45.51 -5.86 -25.85
CA PRO A 29 44.63 -6.01 -26.98
C PRO A 29 43.25 -5.48 -26.58
N SER A 30 42.79 -4.46 -27.29
CA SER A 30 41.41 -3.99 -27.28
C SER A 30 40.43 -5.14 -27.55
N SER A 31 39.22 -5.02 -26.99
CA SER A 31 38.04 -5.88 -27.17
C SER A 31 38.04 -7.23 -26.44
N VAL A 32 37.58 -7.22 -25.18
CA VAL A 32 36.88 -8.39 -24.65
C VAL A 32 35.50 -8.40 -25.32
N MET A 33 35.33 -9.31 -26.28
CA MET A 33 34.02 -9.62 -26.84
C MET A 33 33.07 -10.05 -25.72
N ALA A 34 31.94 -9.37 -25.59
CA ALA A 34 30.82 -9.85 -24.78
C ALA A 34 30.43 -11.25 -25.27
N SER A 35 30.40 -12.23 -24.37
CA SER A 35 30.00 -13.60 -24.71
C SER A 35 28.58 -13.63 -25.26
N THR A 36 28.39 -14.32 -26.37
CA THR A 36 27.18 -14.44 -27.19
C THR A 36 26.04 -15.27 -26.58
N ASP A 37 26.03 -15.53 -25.26
CA ASP A 37 25.05 -16.43 -24.64
C ASP A 37 23.87 -15.64 -24.05
N SER A 38 23.01 -15.12 -24.92
CA SER A 38 21.76 -14.42 -24.53
C SER A 38 20.82 -15.33 -23.72
N ILE A 39 20.12 -14.77 -22.73
CA ILE A 39 18.99 -15.43 -22.07
C ILE A 39 17.85 -15.59 -23.08
N ASP A 40 17.19 -16.75 -23.09
CA ASP A 40 16.03 -16.97 -23.95
C ASP A 40 14.82 -16.18 -23.45
N GLN A 41 14.04 -15.61 -24.38
CA GLN A 41 12.77 -14.91 -24.08
C GLN A 41 12.91 -13.74 -23.09
N MET A 42 13.61 -12.68 -23.53
CA MET A 42 13.73 -11.42 -22.80
C MET A 42 13.00 -10.28 -23.53
N ILE A 43 12.32 -9.44 -22.76
CA ILE A 43 11.74 -8.17 -23.22
C ILE A 43 12.26 -7.02 -22.37
N SER A 44 12.41 -5.83 -22.95
CA SER A 44 12.80 -4.63 -22.22
C SER A 44 11.87 -3.47 -22.52
N ARG A 45 11.58 -2.70 -21.49
CA ARG A 45 10.80 -1.49 -21.53
C ARG A 45 11.61 -0.41 -22.23
N VAL A 46 10.96 0.27 -23.15
CA VAL A 46 11.48 1.46 -23.82
C VAL A 46 10.62 2.62 -23.38
N ASP A 47 11.24 3.58 -22.71
CA ASP A 47 10.56 4.77 -22.23
C ASP A 47 10.66 5.89 -23.28
N GLU A 48 9.53 6.46 -23.67
CA GLU A 48 9.42 7.55 -24.62
C GLU A 48 8.97 8.81 -23.88
N THR A 49 9.79 9.87 -23.94
CA THR A 49 9.36 11.21 -23.56
C THR A 49 8.55 11.81 -24.70
N THR A 50 7.30 12.21 -24.40
CA THR A 50 6.47 12.96 -25.35
C THR A 50 6.40 14.43 -24.95
N ASP A 51 6.02 15.33 -25.86
CA ASP A 51 5.89 16.79 -25.63
C ASP A 51 4.80 17.17 -24.58
N ASN A 52 4.27 16.20 -23.82
CA ASN A 52 3.02 16.30 -23.07
C ASN A 52 3.15 15.92 -21.57
N ASP A 53 4.32 16.08 -20.97
CA ASP A 53 4.56 15.94 -19.51
C ASP A 53 4.15 14.58 -18.89
N LEU A 54 4.10 13.51 -19.68
CA LEU A 54 4.00 12.12 -19.21
C LEU A 54 5.08 11.27 -19.88
N VAL A 55 5.68 10.36 -19.09
CA VAL A 55 6.60 9.33 -19.59
C VAL A 55 5.78 8.11 -20.03
N ARG A 56 5.95 7.69 -21.29
CA ARG A 56 5.30 6.48 -21.81
C ARG A 56 6.25 5.32 -21.96
N SER A 57 5.70 4.12 -22.04
CA SER A 57 6.48 2.91 -22.18
C SER A 57 5.81 1.90 -23.09
N HIS A 58 6.61 1.17 -23.86
CA HIS A 58 6.25 -0.11 -24.49
C HIS A 58 7.34 -1.14 -24.25
N PHE A 59 7.08 -2.41 -24.53
CA PHE A 59 8.10 -3.45 -24.48
C PHE A 59 8.63 -3.77 -25.87
N GLU A 60 9.93 -4.07 -25.96
CA GLU A 60 10.57 -4.63 -27.14
C GLU A 60 11.24 -5.96 -26.82
N ASP A 61 11.21 -6.89 -27.78
CA ASP A 61 11.98 -8.12 -27.72
C ASP A 61 13.48 -7.88 -27.96
N VAL A 62 14.31 -8.91 -27.82
CA VAL A 62 15.77 -8.82 -28.07
C VAL A 62 16.15 -8.41 -29.50
N SER A 63 15.21 -8.46 -30.45
CA SER A 63 15.40 -8.03 -31.84
C SER A 63 14.94 -6.59 -32.08
N GLY A 64 14.43 -5.89 -31.06
CA GLY A 64 13.91 -4.52 -31.14
C GLY A 64 12.48 -4.43 -31.68
N ASN A 65 11.74 -5.55 -31.74
CA ASN A 65 10.33 -5.51 -32.16
C ASN A 65 9.44 -5.23 -30.96
N VAL A 66 8.44 -4.35 -31.14
CA VAL A 66 7.40 -4.13 -30.12
C VAL A 66 6.75 -5.45 -29.73
N TYR A 67 6.71 -5.72 -28.43
CA TYR A 67 6.16 -6.92 -27.83
C TYR A 67 4.84 -6.60 -27.14
N THR A 68 3.84 -7.46 -27.39
CA THR A 68 2.56 -7.47 -26.68
C THR A 68 2.14 -8.93 -26.44
N ASP A 69 1.60 -9.24 -25.27
CA ASP A 69 1.00 -10.51 -24.91
C ASP A 69 -0.53 -10.39 -24.80
N GLU A 70 -1.24 -10.88 -25.80
CA GLU A 70 -2.70 -10.90 -25.81
C GLU A 70 -3.30 -11.82 -24.72
N SER A 71 -2.50 -12.74 -24.17
CA SER A 71 -2.96 -13.62 -23.10
C SER A 71 -2.97 -12.95 -21.72
N ALA A 72 -2.24 -11.84 -21.56
CA ALA A 72 -2.28 -11.00 -20.37
C ALA A 72 -3.72 -10.49 -20.14
N ASP A 73 -4.34 -10.01 -21.23
CA ASP A 73 -5.69 -9.44 -21.27
C ASP A 73 -6.82 -10.45 -20.97
N ALA A 74 -6.56 -11.76 -21.11
CA ALA A 74 -7.59 -12.81 -21.07
C ALA A 74 -7.90 -13.33 -19.65
N SER A 75 -7.14 -12.87 -18.64
CA SER A 75 -7.17 -13.39 -17.28
C SER A 75 -8.29 -12.75 -16.42
N GLY A 76 -9.54 -12.92 -16.85
CA GLY A 76 -10.71 -12.37 -16.17
C GLY A 76 -10.99 -13.03 -14.80
N SER A 77 -10.83 -12.28 -13.71
CA SER A 77 -11.38 -12.67 -12.40
C SER A 77 -12.92 -12.66 -12.44
N ARG A 78 -13.55 -13.58 -11.70
CA ARG A 78 -15.02 -13.55 -11.51
C ARG A 78 -15.39 -12.37 -10.62
N LEU A 79 -15.71 -11.24 -11.24
CA LEU A 79 -16.33 -10.08 -10.60
C LEU A 79 -17.57 -10.47 -9.79
N LYS A 80 -17.84 -9.74 -8.69
CA LYS A 80 -19.20 -9.63 -8.16
C LYS A 80 -20.09 -9.12 -9.29
N LYS A 81 -21.27 -9.71 -9.46
CA LYS A 81 -22.21 -9.26 -10.50
C LYS A 81 -22.46 -7.75 -10.31
N ALA A 82 -22.48 -6.99 -11.41
CA ALA A 82 -22.70 -5.54 -11.41
C ALA A 82 -23.96 -5.09 -10.62
N SER A 83 -24.89 -6.01 -10.33
CA SER A 83 -26.05 -5.80 -9.45
C SER A 83 -25.73 -5.41 -8.01
N ASP A 84 -24.49 -5.62 -7.52
CA ASP A 84 -24.13 -5.42 -6.11
C ASP A 84 -23.36 -4.11 -5.85
N LEU A 85 -22.89 -3.42 -6.89
CA LEU A 85 -22.18 -2.14 -6.75
C LEU A 85 -23.18 -0.98 -6.63
N PRO A 86 -22.92 0.05 -5.79
CA PRO A 86 -23.80 1.19 -5.69
C PRO A 86 -23.78 2.00 -7.00
N VAL A 87 -24.94 2.52 -7.38
CA VAL A 87 -25.14 3.35 -8.58
C VAL A 87 -24.37 4.67 -8.49
N ARG A 88 -24.19 5.19 -7.27
CA ARG A 88 -23.42 6.40 -6.97
C ARG A 88 -22.58 6.18 -5.71
N TYR A 89 -21.36 6.69 -5.72
CA TYR A 89 -20.46 6.67 -4.57
C TYR A 89 -19.58 7.92 -4.57
N ASP A 90 -19.34 8.50 -3.41
CA ASP A 90 -18.52 9.70 -3.25
C ASP A 90 -17.69 9.60 -1.97
N LEU A 91 -16.36 9.58 -2.09
CA LEU A 91 -15.44 9.48 -0.96
C LEU A 91 -15.52 10.71 -0.04
N GLN A 92 -15.95 11.87 -0.52
CA GLN A 92 -16.17 13.06 0.31
C GLN A 92 -17.28 12.81 1.33
N GLU A 93 -18.39 12.23 0.89
CA GLU A 93 -19.53 11.89 1.75
C GLU A 93 -19.15 10.82 2.80
N GLN A 94 -18.10 10.03 2.52
CA GLN A 94 -17.56 9.03 3.44
C GLN A 94 -16.45 9.56 4.35
N GLY A 95 -15.98 10.80 4.18
CA GLY A 95 -14.84 11.36 4.91
C GLY A 95 -13.52 10.64 4.60
N LEU A 96 -13.35 10.16 3.37
CA LEU A 96 -12.21 9.37 2.91
C LEU A 96 -11.33 10.12 1.89
N THR A 97 -11.36 11.45 1.92
CA THR A 97 -10.55 12.30 1.05
C THR A 97 -10.02 13.50 1.82
N THR A 98 -8.90 14.04 1.34
CA THR A 98 -8.22 15.25 1.81
C THR A 98 -8.62 16.46 0.97
N PRO A 99 -8.31 17.70 1.41
CA PRO A 99 -8.50 18.90 0.60
C PRO A 99 -7.84 18.83 -0.80
N ILE A 100 -8.30 19.68 -1.72
CA ILE A 100 -7.68 19.83 -3.04
C ILE A 100 -6.41 20.68 -2.93
N ARG A 101 -5.31 20.18 -3.50
CA ARG A 101 -4.02 20.87 -3.61
C ARG A 101 -3.82 21.47 -5.01
N ASP A 102 -2.77 22.25 -5.16
CA ASP A 102 -2.45 22.97 -6.40
C ASP A 102 -1.00 22.71 -6.82
N GLN A 103 -0.82 22.04 -7.96
CA GLN A 103 0.49 21.75 -8.55
C GLN A 103 1.14 22.99 -9.19
N GLY A 104 0.38 24.08 -9.37
CA GLY A 104 0.82 25.30 -10.04
C GLY A 104 1.32 25.05 -11.46
N SER A 105 2.51 25.57 -11.78
CA SER A 105 3.11 25.48 -13.12
C SER A 105 4.04 24.28 -13.31
N THR A 106 3.89 23.22 -12.52
CA THR A 106 4.78 22.03 -12.56
C THR A 106 4.14 20.86 -13.31
N GLY A 107 4.95 19.95 -13.82
CA GLY A 107 4.55 18.65 -14.38
C GLY A 107 4.27 17.56 -13.33
N CYS A 108 3.85 17.91 -12.11
CA CYS A 108 3.74 16.98 -10.97
C CYS A 108 2.37 16.30 -10.79
N CYS A 109 1.43 16.44 -11.73
CA CYS A 109 0.08 15.88 -11.61
C CYS A 109 0.04 14.39 -11.18
N TRP A 110 0.99 13.59 -11.67
CA TRP A 110 1.15 12.19 -11.31
C TRP A 110 1.48 11.97 -9.83
N ALA A 111 2.32 12.83 -9.23
CA ALA A 111 2.66 12.78 -7.81
C ALA A 111 1.45 13.16 -6.95
N PHE A 112 0.72 14.23 -7.31
CA PHE A 112 -0.54 14.61 -6.65
C PHE A 112 -1.58 13.49 -6.70
N SER A 113 -1.74 12.86 -7.85
CA SER A 113 -2.70 11.78 -8.02
C SER A 113 -2.35 10.55 -7.17
N ALA A 114 -1.07 10.18 -7.12
CA ALA A 114 -0.58 9.07 -6.31
C ALA A 114 -0.70 9.39 -4.80
N ILE A 115 -0.23 10.56 -4.36
CA ILE A 115 -0.30 10.99 -2.96
C ILE A 115 -1.75 11.04 -2.47
N LYS A 116 -2.66 11.67 -3.21
CA LYS A 116 -4.09 11.71 -2.82
C LYS A 116 -4.73 10.33 -2.74
N THR A 117 -4.30 9.40 -3.60
CA THR A 117 -4.71 8.00 -3.54
C THR A 117 -4.22 7.31 -2.26
N ILE A 118 -2.96 7.55 -1.88
CA ILE A 118 -2.35 7.01 -0.66
C ILE A 118 -3.00 7.60 0.60
N GLU A 119 -3.25 8.91 0.64
CA GLU A 119 -3.96 9.56 1.74
C GLU A 119 -5.36 8.95 1.94
N SER A 120 -6.10 8.74 0.85
CA SER A 120 -7.40 8.08 0.90
C SER A 120 -7.31 6.65 1.46
N ASN A 121 -6.30 5.87 1.04
CA ASN A 121 -6.04 4.53 1.57
C ASN A 121 -5.70 4.55 3.07
N CYS A 122 -4.86 5.48 3.49
CA CYS A 122 -4.49 5.72 4.89
C CYS A 122 -5.72 5.99 5.77
N ILE A 123 -6.60 6.90 5.32
CA ILE A 123 -7.82 7.24 6.06
C ILE A 123 -8.75 6.04 6.14
N LYS A 124 -8.95 5.36 5.01
CA LYS A 124 -9.83 4.20 4.92
C LYS A 124 -9.41 3.06 5.85
N ASN A 125 -8.11 2.82 5.95
CA ASN A 125 -7.54 1.79 6.81
C ASN A 125 -7.37 2.25 8.27
N GLY A 126 -7.74 3.49 8.59
CA GLY A 126 -7.63 4.04 9.94
C GLY A 126 -6.20 4.26 10.41
N LEU A 127 -5.25 4.39 9.47
CA LEU A 127 -3.86 4.73 9.79
C LEU A 127 -3.75 6.19 10.24
N PHE A 128 -4.51 7.08 9.60
CA PHE A 128 -4.52 8.51 9.90
C PHE A 128 -5.97 9.07 9.85
N PRO A 129 -6.33 9.98 10.75
CA PRO A 129 -7.52 10.83 10.60
C PRO A 129 -7.45 11.71 9.34
N ALA A 130 -8.60 11.91 8.68
CA ALA A 130 -8.70 12.69 7.43
C ALA A 130 -8.25 14.15 7.56
N ASP A 131 -8.36 14.75 8.75
CA ASP A 131 -7.94 16.12 9.05
C ASP A 131 -6.45 16.25 9.42
N SER A 132 -5.71 15.14 9.43
CA SER A 132 -4.31 15.08 9.86
C SER A 132 -3.34 14.52 8.83
N VAL A 133 -3.85 13.85 7.80
CA VAL A 133 -3.02 13.28 6.73
C VAL A 133 -2.80 14.34 5.66
N ASP A 134 -1.53 14.64 5.40
CA ASP A 134 -1.07 15.61 4.42
C ASP A 134 0.35 15.25 3.99
N PHE A 135 0.46 14.53 2.88
CA PHE A 135 1.74 14.04 2.38
C PHE A 135 2.32 14.92 1.27
N SER A 136 3.64 14.90 1.15
CA SER A 136 4.39 15.74 0.24
C SER A 136 4.47 15.16 -1.17
N GLU A 137 3.89 15.86 -2.14
CA GLU A 137 4.15 15.60 -3.55
C GLU A 137 5.57 15.97 -3.96
N SER A 138 6.19 16.96 -3.29
CA SER A 138 7.54 17.41 -3.59
C SER A 138 8.55 16.31 -3.30
N HIS A 139 8.39 15.61 -2.17
CA HIS A 139 9.21 14.47 -1.79
C HIS A 139 9.16 13.36 -2.84
N LEU A 140 7.95 12.92 -3.19
CA LEU A 140 7.74 11.85 -4.16
C LEU A 140 8.35 12.22 -5.52
N ALA A 141 7.98 13.38 -6.06
CA ALA A 141 8.45 13.83 -7.37
C ALA A 141 9.97 14.03 -7.42
N TRP A 142 10.55 14.57 -6.35
CA TRP A 142 12.00 14.78 -6.28
C TRP A 142 12.76 13.46 -6.32
N PHE A 143 12.42 12.51 -5.44
CA PHE A 143 13.19 11.27 -5.31
C PHE A 143 12.95 10.25 -6.43
N SER A 144 11.93 10.45 -7.27
CA SER A 144 11.78 9.70 -8.52
C SER A 144 12.80 10.10 -9.60
N TYR A 145 13.27 11.35 -9.58
CA TYR A 145 14.22 11.90 -10.56
C TYR A 145 15.60 12.18 -9.97
N HIS A 146 15.86 11.84 -8.71
CA HIS A 146 17.17 12.02 -8.10
C HIS A 146 17.54 10.72 -7.41
N PRO A 147 18.36 9.83 -8.01
CA PRO A 147 18.76 8.58 -7.38
C PRO A 147 19.71 8.83 -6.21
N SER A 148 19.97 7.80 -5.41
CA SER A 148 20.95 7.88 -4.34
C SER A 148 22.35 7.99 -4.93
N THR A 149 23.16 8.89 -4.38
CA THR A 149 24.58 9.06 -4.73
C THR A 149 25.50 8.57 -3.61
N LEU A 150 24.96 7.87 -2.61
CA LEU A 150 25.73 7.28 -1.51
C LEU A 150 26.21 5.89 -1.93
N ALA A 151 27.51 5.65 -1.95
CA ALA A 151 28.10 4.41 -2.45
C ALA A 151 27.74 3.18 -1.58
N GLU A 152 27.42 3.42 -0.32
CA GLU A 152 26.93 2.45 0.65
C GLU A 152 25.46 2.05 0.43
N ASP A 153 24.70 2.83 -0.32
CA ASP A 153 23.32 2.50 -0.66
C ASP A 153 23.31 1.29 -1.61
N PRO A 154 22.58 0.21 -1.28
CA PRO A 154 22.44 -0.93 -2.19
C PRO A 154 21.86 -0.57 -3.56
N THR A 155 21.18 0.57 -3.65
CA THR A 155 20.53 1.11 -4.86
C THR A 155 21.29 2.31 -5.46
N TYR A 156 22.61 2.37 -5.23
CA TYR A 156 23.48 3.44 -5.70
C TYR A 156 23.32 3.70 -7.20
N TRP A 157 22.93 4.94 -7.55
CA TRP A 157 22.59 5.42 -8.90
C TRP A 157 21.38 4.81 -9.61
N ASP A 158 20.64 3.90 -8.98
CA ASP A 158 19.44 3.33 -9.58
C ASP A 158 18.34 4.39 -9.70
N GLY A 159 18.06 4.82 -10.91
CA GLY A 159 17.02 5.80 -11.17
C GLY A 159 17.20 6.62 -12.43
N ILE A 160 16.37 7.65 -12.53
CA ILE A 160 16.45 8.67 -13.57
C ILE A 160 17.30 9.82 -13.04
N SER A 161 18.29 10.24 -13.81
CA SER A 161 19.11 11.43 -13.57
C SER A 161 19.21 12.28 -14.85
N SER A 162 19.78 13.48 -14.76
CA SER A 162 20.07 14.30 -15.93
C SER A 162 21.20 13.72 -16.79
N ALA A 163 21.06 13.80 -18.12
CA ALA A 163 22.12 13.42 -19.06
C ALA A 163 23.38 14.31 -18.99
N ASP A 164 23.25 15.56 -18.50
CA ASP A 164 24.35 16.52 -18.36
C ASP A 164 25.16 16.35 -17.06
N ASN A 165 24.78 15.41 -16.18
CA ASN A 165 25.59 15.01 -15.03
C ASN A 165 26.79 14.16 -15.53
N ASP A 166 27.71 14.80 -16.25
CA ASP A 166 29.08 14.33 -16.36
C ASP A 166 29.68 14.26 -14.95
N THR A 167 30.55 13.28 -14.76
CA THR A 167 31.33 12.81 -13.59
C THR A 167 32.00 13.87 -12.69
N ASN A 168 31.69 15.15 -12.86
CA ASN A 168 32.30 16.27 -12.20
C ASN A 168 31.59 16.60 -10.88
N THR A 169 32.13 16.03 -9.79
CA THR A 169 32.24 16.43 -8.36
C THR A 169 31.44 17.59 -7.72
N SER A 170 30.49 18.25 -8.37
CA SER A 170 29.63 19.22 -7.70
C SER A 170 28.66 18.47 -6.77
N PHE A 171 28.84 18.66 -5.47
CA PHE A 171 28.13 18.03 -4.34
C PHE A 171 26.60 18.30 -4.31
N PHE A 172 26.07 19.00 -5.30
CA PHE A 172 24.66 19.38 -5.41
C PHE A 172 24.10 18.82 -6.72
N PRO A 173 23.15 17.86 -6.71
CA PRO A 173 22.38 17.55 -7.91
C PRO A 173 21.81 18.85 -8.47
N ASN A 174 22.07 19.12 -9.74
CA ASN A 174 21.59 20.35 -10.37
C ASN A 174 20.06 20.35 -10.30
N PRO A 175 19.44 21.28 -9.54
CA PRO A 175 18.00 21.27 -9.30
C PRO A 175 17.20 21.54 -10.58
N PHE A 176 17.86 22.01 -11.65
CA PHE A 176 17.25 22.46 -12.91
C PHE A 176 17.58 21.58 -14.12
N ALA A 177 18.33 20.48 -13.97
CA ALA A 177 18.97 19.76 -15.08
C ALA A 177 18.04 18.91 -15.97
N TYR A 178 16.76 19.22 -16.01
CA TYR A 178 15.74 18.30 -16.46
C TYR A 178 15.00 18.84 -17.68
N GLY A 179 15.17 18.17 -18.83
CA GLY A 179 13.99 17.71 -19.57
C GLY A 179 13.41 18.49 -20.74
N SER A 180 13.83 19.71 -21.10
CA SER A 180 13.34 20.31 -22.35
C SER A 180 14.46 20.85 -23.20
N VAL A 181 14.16 21.09 -24.48
CA VAL A 181 15.00 21.86 -25.39
C VAL A 181 15.13 23.34 -24.91
N SER A 182 14.79 23.66 -23.65
CA SER A 182 15.10 24.87 -22.87
C SER A 182 14.87 24.65 -21.35
N GLY A 183 15.88 24.16 -20.62
CA GLY A 183 15.83 24.00 -19.16
C GLY A 183 15.58 25.31 -18.40
N THR A 184 14.41 25.44 -17.77
CA THR A 184 14.07 26.64 -16.95
C THR A 184 13.31 26.36 -15.65
N LEU A 185 12.69 25.18 -15.44
CA LEU A 185 11.89 24.88 -14.24
C LEU A 185 12.17 23.47 -13.67
N PRO A 186 12.56 23.34 -12.40
CA PRO A 186 12.55 22.06 -11.68
C PRO A 186 11.13 21.46 -11.66
N TYR A 187 10.99 20.14 -11.45
CA TYR A 187 9.68 19.45 -11.33
C TYR A 187 8.80 19.43 -12.60
N ASP A 188 9.37 19.66 -13.78
CA ASP A 188 8.64 19.74 -15.05
C ASP A 188 8.77 18.50 -15.95
N ASN A 189 9.42 17.42 -15.47
CA ASN A 189 9.66 16.21 -16.27
C ASN A 189 8.43 15.37 -16.59
N GLY A 190 7.30 15.68 -15.96
CA GLY A 190 6.19 14.75 -15.92
C GLY A 190 6.46 13.55 -15.03
N GLY A 191 5.66 12.50 -15.23
CA GLY A 191 5.84 11.19 -14.59
C GLY A 191 4.64 10.29 -14.80
N SER A 192 4.48 9.26 -13.97
CA SER A 192 3.39 8.27 -14.08
C SER A 192 3.22 7.46 -12.79
N ALA A 193 2.14 6.69 -12.70
CA ALA A 193 1.88 5.81 -11.55
C ALA A 193 2.97 4.75 -11.35
N ILE A 194 3.65 4.29 -12.41
CA ILE A 194 4.77 3.35 -12.31
C ILE A 194 6.01 4.00 -11.67
N LEU A 195 6.30 5.28 -11.94
CA LEU A 195 7.40 5.99 -11.28
C LEU A 195 7.11 6.22 -9.79
N ALA A 196 5.86 6.56 -9.45
CA ALA A 196 5.43 6.62 -8.06
C ALA A 196 5.60 5.27 -7.37
N THR A 197 5.19 4.18 -8.03
CA THR A 197 5.35 2.81 -7.52
C THR A 197 6.81 2.49 -7.23
N PHE A 198 7.72 2.75 -8.17
CA PHE A 198 9.14 2.42 -8.01
C PHE A 198 9.81 3.20 -6.88
N THR A 199 9.40 4.45 -6.70
CA THR A 199 9.93 5.30 -5.63
C THR A 199 9.45 4.83 -4.26
N LEU A 200 8.14 4.59 -4.13
CA LEU A 200 7.52 4.16 -2.87
C LEU A 200 7.88 2.71 -2.50
N ALA A 201 8.13 1.84 -3.47
CA ALA A 201 8.58 0.45 -3.23
C ALA A 201 9.96 0.35 -2.57
N LYS A 202 10.76 1.43 -2.60
CA LYS A 202 12.01 1.55 -1.84
C LYS A 202 11.84 1.99 -0.39
N TRP A 203 10.61 2.27 0.03
CA TRP A 203 10.27 3.05 1.23
C TRP A 203 10.83 4.49 1.21
N SER A 204 10.97 5.07 0.02
CA SER A 204 11.20 6.50 -0.12
C SER A 204 9.85 7.21 -0.14
N GLY A 205 9.31 7.46 1.06
CA GLY A 205 8.04 8.16 1.27
C GLY A 205 6.83 7.24 1.44
N PRO A 206 5.62 7.83 1.55
CA PRO A 206 5.38 9.27 1.52
C PRO A 206 5.88 9.95 2.80
N GLU A 207 6.39 11.18 2.64
CA GLU A 207 6.79 12.09 3.72
C GLU A 207 5.68 13.14 3.96
N LEU A 208 5.67 13.83 5.10
CA LEU A 208 4.72 14.90 5.38
C LEU A 208 4.98 16.16 4.55
N GLU A 209 3.90 16.81 4.12
CA GLU A 209 3.93 18.11 3.45
C GLU A 209 4.61 19.19 4.31
N SER A 210 4.48 19.12 5.64
CA SER A 210 5.18 20.04 6.55
C SER A 210 6.72 19.88 6.53
N THR A 211 7.23 18.70 6.16
CA THR A 211 8.66 18.40 6.11
C THR A 211 9.26 18.75 4.75
N ALA A 212 8.54 18.45 3.68
CA ALA A 212 8.92 18.72 2.29
C ALA A 212 7.79 19.50 1.57
N PRO A 213 7.62 20.80 1.85
CA PRO A 213 6.46 21.54 1.34
C PRO A 213 6.49 21.71 -0.16
N PHE A 214 5.32 21.54 -0.79
CA PHE A 214 5.10 21.80 -2.20
C PHE A 214 4.76 23.27 -2.46
N SER A 215 5.45 23.89 -3.41
CA SER A 215 5.13 25.23 -3.88
C SER A 215 5.37 25.38 -5.38
N GLY A 216 4.28 25.27 -6.14
CA GLY A 216 4.30 25.29 -7.61
C GLY A 216 3.88 26.60 -8.26
N ALA A 217 3.53 27.64 -7.48
CA ALA A 217 2.82 28.81 -8.01
C ALA A 217 3.66 29.68 -8.96
N THR A 218 4.95 29.82 -8.69
CA THR A 218 5.88 30.60 -9.51
C THR A 218 7.20 29.86 -9.71
N THR A 219 7.96 30.22 -10.75
CA THR A 219 9.31 29.69 -10.97
C THR A 219 10.24 29.91 -9.78
N SER A 220 10.10 31.03 -9.06
CA SER A 220 10.90 31.30 -7.85
C SER A 220 10.59 30.33 -6.72
N ASP A 221 9.30 29.99 -6.56
CA ASP A 221 8.86 29.04 -5.53
C ASP A 221 9.33 27.62 -5.84
N VAL A 222 9.15 27.19 -7.10
CA VAL A 222 9.60 25.87 -7.57
C VAL A 222 11.12 25.73 -7.45
N THR A 223 11.86 26.79 -7.78
CA THR A 223 13.31 26.87 -7.58
C THR A 223 13.68 26.70 -6.10
N SER A 224 13.00 27.41 -5.21
CA SER A 224 13.27 27.37 -3.77
C SER A 224 12.95 26.00 -3.18
N MET A 225 11.84 25.38 -3.61
CA MET A 225 11.46 24.01 -3.27
C MET A 225 12.54 23.01 -3.71
N ALA A 226 13.03 23.10 -4.94
CA ALA A 226 14.12 22.26 -5.44
C ALA A 226 15.40 22.41 -4.62
N TYR A 227 15.86 23.65 -4.38
CA TYR A 227 17.04 23.90 -3.53
C TYR A 227 16.87 23.32 -2.12
N SER A 228 15.69 23.47 -1.51
CA SER A 228 15.38 22.87 -0.21
C SER A 228 15.53 21.34 -0.25
N MET A 229 15.00 20.69 -1.28
CA MET A 229 15.07 19.23 -1.41
C MET A 229 16.50 18.72 -1.63
N VAL A 230 17.37 19.47 -2.30
CA VAL A 230 18.79 19.10 -2.37
C VAL A 230 19.42 19.05 -0.97
N GLN A 231 19.13 20.03 -0.11
CA GLN A 231 19.66 20.04 1.27
C GLN A 231 19.05 18.95 2.15
N LYS A 232 17.86 18.47 1.78
CA LYS A 232 17.08 17.46 2.50
C LYS A 232 17.21 16.06 1.89
N GLY A 233 18.36 15.75 1.29
CA GLY A 233 18.60 14.46 0.65
C GLY A 233 18.40 13.23 1.56
N SER A 234 18.54 13.39 2.88
CA SER A 234 18.28 12.32 3.86
C SER A 234 16.81 11.90 3.92
N LEU A 235 15.88 12.76 3.52
CA LEU A 235 14.44 12.43 3.51
C LEU A 235 14.11 11.27 2.56
N ARG A 236 15.03 10.88 1.66
CA ARG A 236 14.88 9.67 0.82
C ARG A 236 14.56 8.42 1.64
N TYR A 237 15.04 8.37 2.88
CA TYR A 237 14.90 7.20 3.74
C TYR A 237 13.73 7.34 4.74
N ASP A 238 13.00 8.45 4.67
CA ASP A 238 11.87 8.71 5.55
C ASP A 238 10.55 8.27 4.89
N SER A 239 9.66 7.70 5.70
CA SER A 239 8.32 7.30 5.29
C SER A 239 7.38 7.27 6.49
N TYR A 240 6.17 7.80 6.31
CA TYR A 240 5.09 7.72 7.30
C TYR A 240 4.13 6.55 7.03
N ALA A 241 4.22 5.94 5.84
CA ALA A 241 3.44 4.76 5.47
C ALA A 241 4.19 3.93 4.41
N HIS A 242 4.38 2.64 4.66
CA HIS A 242 5.10 1.79 3.73
C HIS A 242 4.17 1.20 2.66
N LEU A 243 4.51 1.40 1.39
CA LEU A 243 3.84 0.73 0.27
C LEU A 243 3.87 -0.78 0.46
N GLN A 244 2.69 -1.40 0.41
CA GLN A 244 2.55 -2.85 0.47
C GLN A 244 2.18 -3.44 -0.87
N ASN A 245 1.21 -2.83 -1.57
CA ASN A 245 0.77 -3.33 -2.87
C ASN A 245 0.41 -2.19 -3.81
N VAL A 246 0.58 -2.44 -5.10
CA VAL A 246 0.01 -1.64 -6.18
C VAL A 246 -0.77 -2.56 -7.09
N TYR A 247 -2.00 -2.17 -7.43
CA TYR A 247 -2.89 -2.90 -8.30
C TYR A 247 -3.20 -2.06 -9.54
N ASN A 248 -2.80 -2.52 -10.72
CA ASN A 248 -3.11 -1.84 -11.98
C ASN A 248 -4.25 -2.54 -12.71
N TYR A 249 -5.18 -1.77 -13.28
CA TYR A 249 -6.43 -2.27 -13.84
C TYR A 249 -6.49 -2.27 -15.38
N ASP A 250 -5.59 -1.57 -16.03
CA ASP A 250 -5.34 -1.63 -17.46
C ASP A 250 -3.95 -2.23 -17.74
N GLU A 251 -3.80 -2.92 -18.88
CA GLU A 251 -2.58 -3.69 -19.18
C GLU A 251 -1.83 -3.13 -20.39
N TYR A 252 -2.07 -1.86 -20.76
CA TYR A 252 -1.67 -1.34 -22.07
C TYR A 252 -0.16 -1.43 -22.39
N THR A 253 0.70 -1.55 -21.38
CA THR A 253 2.16 -1.64 -21.58
C THR A 253 2.59 -3.00 -22.10
N ILE A 254 1.93 -4.10 -21.69
CA ILE A 254 2.30 -5.46 -22.09
C ILE A 254 1.18 -6.21 -22.81
N GLY A 255 -0.07 -5.82 -22.62
CA GLY A 255 -1.26 -6.33 -23.28
C GLY A 255 -1.84 -5.36 -24.32
N LYS A 256 -3.00 -5.71 -24.89
CA LYS A 256 -3.79 -4.88 -25.80
C LYS A 256 -5.08 -4.36 -25.15
N GLN A 257 -5.33 -4.70 -23.89
CA GLN A 257 -6.48 -4.23 -23.14
C GLN A 257 -6.24 -2.84 -22.57
N TYR A 258 -6.86 -1.86 -23.22
CA TYR A 258 -7.01 -0.51 -22.72
C TYR A 258 -8.34 -0.36 -21.98
N TYR A 259 -8.43 0.62 -21.10
CA TYR A 259 -9.68 1.03 -20.44
C TYR A 259 -10.86 1.12 -21.43
N TYR A 260 -10.66 1.75 -22.58
CA TYR A 260 -11.72 1.98 -23.57
C TYR A 260 -12.11 0.72 -24.38
N THR A 261 -11.30 -0.33 -24.36
CA THR A 261 -11.55 -1.57 -25.10
C THR A 261 -12.33 -2.61 -24.29
N ASP A 262 -12.34 -2.51 -22.97
CA ASP A 262 -13.04 -3.44 -22.09
C ASP A 262 -13.88 -2.74 -21.01
N ALA A 263 -15.20 -2.76 -21.23
CA ALA A 263 -16.17 -2.22 -20.28
C ALA A 263 -16.18 -2.95 -18.92
N SER A 264 -15.58 -4.15 -18.81
CA SER A 264 -15.45 -4.88 -17.55
C SER A 264 -14.47 -4.23 -16.56
N ILE A 265 -13.61 -3.32 -17.03
CA ILE A 265 -12.68 -2.56 -16.20
C ILE A 265 -13.43 -1.62 -15.25
N ILE A 266 -14.50 -0.96 -15.70
CA ILE A 266 -15.29 -0.02 -14.86
C ILE A 266 -15.75 -0.66 -13.54
N PRO A 267 -16.43 -1.84 -13.53
CA PRO A 267 -16.81 -2.47 -12.27
C PRO A 267 -15.61 -2.97 -11.45
N LYS A 268 -14.48 -3.36 -12.06
CA LYS A 268 -13.23 -3.68 -11.31
C LYS A 268 -12.71 -2.44 -10.58
N MET A 269 -12.61 -1.30 -11.27
CA MET A 269 -12.17 -0.03 -10.70
C MET A 269 -13.11 0.46 -9.59
N LYS A 270 -14.43 0.39 -9.78
CA LYS A 270 -15.41 0.70 -8.71
C LYS A 270 -15.22 -0.17 -7.48
N GLN A 271 -15.03 -1.48 -7.67
CA GLN A 271 -14.80 -2.39 -6.57
C GLN A 271 -13.49 -2.06 -5.84
N SER A 272 -12.42 -1.75 -6.59
CA SER A 272 -11.17 -1.26 -6.02
C SER A 272 -11.37 0.00 -5.18
N ILE A 273 -12.15 0.96 -5.68
CA ILE A 273 -12.40 2.21 -4.95
C ILE A 273 -13.14 1.94 -3.63
N LEU A 274 -14.10 1.01 -3.65
CA LEU A 274 -14.80 0.56 -2.44
C LEU A 274 -13.90 -0.18 -1.46
N ASP A 275 -12.92 -0.94 -1.94
CA ASP A 275 -12.06 -1.79 -1.10
C ASP A 275 -10.81 -1.07 -0.61
N HIS A 276 -10.29 -0.11 -1.37
CA HIS A 276 -8.95 0.46 -1.17
C HIS A 276 -8.91 1.99 -1.07
N GLY A 277 -9.98 2.72 -1.42
CA GLY A 277 -10.00 4.18 -1.33
C GLY A 277 -10.03 4.81 -2.70
N ALA A 278 -9.34 5.93 -2.91
CA ALA A 278 -9.31 6.55 -4.23
C ALA A 278 -8.47 5.75 -5.24
N MET A 279 -8.45 6.18 -6.50
CA MET A 279 -7.65 5.57 -7.56
C MET A 279 -6.97 6.66 -8.41
N SER A 280 -5.70 6.46 -8.72
CA SER A 280 -4.97 7.31 -9.66
C SER A 280 -5.24 6.87 -11.09
N VAL A 281 -5.48 7.82 -11.99
CA VAL A 281 -5.60 7.57 -13.44
C VAL A 281 -4.92 8.70 -14.21
N SER A 282 -4.49 8.42 -15.43
CA SER A 282 -4.04 9.40 -16.42
C SER A 282 -5.11 9.60 -17.50
N LEU A 283 -5.16 10.78 -18.10
CA LEU A 283 -6.03 11.11 -19.23
C LEU A 283 -5.42 12.20 -20.11
N PHE A 284 -6.00 12.40 -21.30
CA PHE A 284 -5.79 13.64 -22.05
C PHE A 284 -6.71 14.71 -21.48
N PHE A 285 -6.14 15.83 -21.08
CA PHE A 285 -6.82 16.98 -20.52
C PHE A 285 -6.55 18.24 -21.35
N ASP A 286 -7.62 18.79 -21.91
CA ASP A 286 -7.66 20.16 -22.44
C ASP A 286 -8.92 20.84 -21.88
N LYS A 287 -8.72 21.96 -21.18
CA LYS A 287 -9.78 22.70 -20.49
C LYS A 287 -10.95 23.09 -21.42
N THR A 288 -10.75 23.15 -22.74
CA THR A 288 -11.81 23.43 -23.71
C THR A 288 -12.89 22.34 -23.75
N PHE A 289 -12.60 21.13 -23.29
CA PHE A 289 -13.58 20.04 -23.13
C PHE A 289 -14.27 20.03 -21.76
N LEU A 290 -13.79 20.83 -20.80
CA LEU A 290 -14.41 20.97 -19.48
C LEU A 290 -15.60 21.93 -19.58
N HIS A 291 -16.81 21.41 -19.42
CA HIS A 291 -18.06 22.13 -19.64
C HIS A 291 -18.81 22.39 -18.33
N PRO A 292 -19.15 23.64 -17.99
CA PRO A 292 -20.03 23.92 -16.85
C PRO A 292 -21.46 23.51 -17.17
N SER A 293 -22.04 22.64 -16.34
CA SER A 293 -23.45 22.24 -16.43
C SER A 293 -24.21 22.59 -15.15
N ALA A 294 -25.53 22.43 -15.16
CA ALA A 294 -26.35 22.58 -13.95
C ALA A 294 -25.99 21.56 -12.84
N ASN A 295 -25.30 20.47 -13.19
CA ASN A 295 -24.90 19.40 -12.28
C ASN A 295 -23.38 19.37 -12.00
N GLY A 296 -22.69 20.49 -12.27
CA GLY A 296 -21.25 20.62 -12.11
C GLY A 296 -20.48 20.64 -13.43
N HIS A 297 -19.18 20.80 -13.35
CA HIS A 297 -18.25 20.76 -14.46
C HIS A 297 -18.07 19.33 -14.95
N ALA A 298 -18.29 19.11 -16.24
CA ALA A 298 -18.27 17.81 -16.88
C ALA A 298 -17.25 17.78 -18.03
N TYR A 299 -16.34 16.82 -17.99
CA TYR A 299 -15.26 16.63 -18.95
C TYR A 299 -15.51 15.41 -19.83
N TYR A 300 -15.43 15.61 -21.14
CA TYR A 300 -15.38 14.54 -22.12
C TYR A 300 -14.72 15.03 -23.40
N GLN A 301 -13.57 14.48 -23.74
CA GLN A 301 -12.89 14.80 -24.99
C GLN A 301 -13.32 13.83 -26.12
N THR A 302 -13.43 14.35 -27.34
CA THR A 302 -13.60 13.52 -28.54
C THR A 302 -12.62 13.90 -29.66
N TYR A 303 -11.52 14.53 -29.28
CA TYR A 303 -10.49 14.96 -30.23
C TYR A 303 -9.58 13.80 -30.61
N TYR A 304 -9.16 13.00 -29.63
CA TYR A 304 -8.43 11.77 -29.86
C TYR A 304 -9.30 10.55 -29.54
N SER A 305 -9.05 9.45 -30.25
CA SER A 305 -9.75 8.18 -30.08
C SER A 305 -8.79 6.98 -30.09
N GLY A 306 -9.21 5.90 -29.44
CA GLY A 306 -8.48 4.64 -29.36
C GLY A 306 -7.11 4.81 -28.72
N ALA A 307 -6.15 3.98 -29.15
CA ALA A 307 -4.77 4.03 -28.67
C ALA A 307 -4.13 5.41 -28.87
N GLN A 308 -4.58 6.21 -29.84
CA GLN A 308 -4.09 7.58 -29.99
C GLN A 308 -4.50 8.47 -28.81
N ALA A 309 -5.68 8.28 -28.23
CA ALA A 309 -6.13 9.03 -27.05
C ALA A 309 -5.24 8.73 -25.83
N VAL A 310 -4.94 7.46 -25.61
CA VAL A 310 -4.01 7.02 -24.55
C VAL A 310 -2.60 7.55 -24.83
N LYS A 311 -2.16 7.50 -26.09
CA LYS A 311 -0.94 8.15 -26.59
C LYS A 311 -0.98 9.68 -26.59
N ASN A 312 -2.03 10.33 -26.11
CA ASN A 312 -2.03 11.77 -25.89
C ASN A 312 -2.41 12.16 -24.47
N ALA A 313 -2.59 11.20 -23.55
CA ALA A 313 -2.65 11.52 -22.13
C ALA A 313 -1.52 12.47 -21.73
N ASN A 314 -1.85 13.48 -20.92
CA ASN A 314 -0.97 14.58 -20.51
C ASN A 314 -1.26 15.08 -19.08
N HIS A 315 -2.16 14.40 -18.36
CA HIS A 315 -2.55 14.80 -17.01
C HIS A 315 -2.92 13.57 -16.19
N SER A 316 -2.59 13.56 -14.91
CA SER A 316 -3.00 12.53 -13.97
C SER A 316 -3.91 13.12 -12.89
N VAL A 317 -4.96 12.38 -12.55
CA VAL A 317 -6.02 12.81 -11.63
C VAL A 317 -6.50 11.66 -10.76
N THR A 318 -7.16 11.98 -9.66
CA THR A 318 -7.65 10.98 -8.72
C THR A 318 -9.16 10.76 -8.88
N ILE A 319 -9.58 9.54 -9.16
CA ILE A 319 -10.99 9.13 -9.07
C ILE A 319 -11.35 8.98 -7.59
N VAL A 320 -12.31 9.78 -7.15
CA VAL A 320 -12.82 9.80 -5.77
C VAL A 320 -14.27 9.34 -5.64
N GLY A 321 -14.88 8.91 -6.74
CA GLY A 321 -16.27 8.48 -6.74
C GLY A 321 -16.81 8.27 -8.15
N TRP A 322 -18.10 8.02 -8.25
CA TRP A 322 -18.80 7.86 -9.51
C TRP A 322 -20.31 8.06 -9.38
N ASP A 323 -20.97 8.26 -10.51
CA ASP A 323 -22.43 8.28 -10.63
C ASP A 323 -22.85 7.70 -11.99
N ASP A 324 -23.47 6.52 -11.98
CA ASP A 324 -23.92 5.80 -13.18
C ASP A 324 -25.07 6.51 -13.90
N ASN A 325 -25.78 7.39 -13.20
CA ASN A 325 -26.88 8.17 -13.75
C ASN A 325 -26.45 9.59 -14.14
N PHE A 326 -25.16 9.95 -14.02
CA PHE A 326 -24.69 11.25 -14.45
C PHE A 326 -25.02 11.44 -15.94
N SER A 327 -25.84 12.46 -16.23
CA SER A 327 -26.49 12.56 -17.53
C SER A 327 -25.49 12.89 -18.64
N ALA A 328 -25.59 12.15 -19.75
CA ALA A 328 -24.82 12.40 -20.97
C ALA A 328 -25.00 13.84 -21.52
N SER A 329 -26.12 14.51 -21.21
CA SER A 329 -26.39 15.89 -21.64
C SER A 329 -25.68 16.96 -20.81
N ASN A 330 -25.00 16.60 -19.71
CA ASN A 330 -24.21 17.54 -18.92
C ASN A 330 -22.88 17.91 -19.60
N PHE A 331 -22.39 17.06 -20.50
CA PHE A 331 -21.12 17.26 -21.21
C PHE A 331 -21.30 18.16 -22.44
N SER A 332 -20.24 18.89 -22.83
CA SER A 332 -20.25 19.72 -24.05
C SER A 332 -20.47 18.92 -25.34
N ARG A 333 -20.04 17.65 -25.32
CA ARG A 333 -20.29 16.66 -26.38
C ARG A 333 -20.97 15.47 -25.71
N THR A 334 -22.03 14.95 -26.30
CA THR A 334 -22.80 13.86 -25.70
C THR A 334 -22.01 12.54 -25.78
N PRO A 335 -21.63 11.91 -24.66
CA PRO A 335 -21.04 10.57 -24.66
C PRO A 335 -22.05 9.50 -25.11
N ALA A 336 -21.57 8.28 -25.34
CA ALA A 336 -22.42 7.18 -25.78
C ALA A 336 -23.51 6.76 -24.77
N GLY A 337 -23.38 7.16 -23.50
CA GLY A 337 -24.36 6.90 -22.46
C GLY A 337 -24.15 7.77 -21.22
N ASN A 338 -25.01 7.58 -20.23
CA ASN A 338 -24.83 8.17 -18.90
C ASN A 338 -23.68 7.48 -18.16
N GLY A 339 -23.17 8.15 -17.14
CA GLY A 339 -22.18 7.60 -16.23
C GLY A 339 -20.88 8.40 -16.26
N ALA A 340 -20.41 8.77 -15.06
CA ALA A 340 -19.20 9.54 -14.90
C ALA A 340 -18.45 9.18 -13.61
N TRP A 341 -17.13 9.26 -13.69
CA TRP A 341 -16.24 9.29 -12.54
C TRP A 341 -16.25 10.68 -11.90
N LEU A 342 -16.24 10.75 -10.58
CA LEU A 342 -15.99 11.99 -9.85
C LEU A 342 -14.48 12.12 -9.65
N ILE A 343 -13.91 13.21 -10.14
CA ILE A 343 -12.47 13.45 -10.15
C ILE A 343 -12.12 14.53 -9.14
N ALA A 344 -11.10 14.26 -8.32
CA ALA A 344 -10.35 15.28 -7.58
C ALA A 344 -9.13 15.67 -8.42
N ASN A 345 -9.07 16.94 -8.81
CA ASN A 345 -7.99 17.49 -9.62
C ASN A 345 -6.87 18.08 -8.73
N SER A 346 -5.76 18.49 -9.34
CA SER A 346 -4.58 19.09 -8.70
C SER A 346 -4.33 20.54 -9.15
N TYR A 347 -5.37 21.24 -9.62
CA TYR A 347 -5.31 22.65 -10.05
C TYR A 347 -5.95 23.62 -9.05
N GLY A 348 -5.93 23.25 -7.76
CA GLY A 348 -6.50 24.06 -6.70
C GLY A 348 -8.04 24.14 -6.72
N THR A 349 -8.60 24.83 -5.72
CA THR A 349 -10.04 24.92 -5.51
C THR A 349 -10.74 25.89 -6.46
N VAL A 350 -10.01 26.66 -7.27
CA VAL A 350 -10.60 27.58 -8.25
C VAL A 350 -10.95 26.89 -9.57
N SER A 351 -10.44 25.67 -9.78
CA SER A 351 -10.68 24.85 -10.97
C SER A 351 -11.95 24.00 -10.79
N GLY A 352 -12.81 23.92 -11.82
CA GLY A 352 -14.02 23.10 -11.77
C GLY A 352 -14.97 23.47 -10.61
N ASP A 353 -15.52 22.44 -9.95
CA ASP A 353 -16.42 22.56 -8.79
C ASP A 353 -15.61 22.45 -7.49
N ASN A 354 -14.91 23.51 -7.08
CA ASN A 354 -14.00 23.49 -5.92
C ASN A 354 -12.84 22.49 -6.04
N GLY A 355 -12.29 22.34 -7.24
CA GLY A 355 -11.21 21.39 -7.57
C GLY A 355 -11.70 20.04 -8.08
N TYR A 356 -13.02 19.84 -8.19
CA TYR A 356 -13.61 18.60 -8.67
C TYR A 356 -14.24 18.76 -10.05
N PHE A 357 -14.37 17.66 -10.79
CA PHE A 357 -15.18 17.60 -12.01
C PHE A 357 -15.65 16.17 -12.30
N TRP A 358 -16.63 16.03 -13.19
CA TRP A 358 -17.14 14.74 -13.65
C TRP A 358 -16.46 14.32 -14.96
N LEU A 359 -15.82 13.16 -14.99
CA LEU A 359 -15.19 12.57 -16.17
C LEU A 359 -16.10 11.48 -16.74
N SER A 360 -16.51 11.62 -18.01
CA SER A 360 -17.32 10.59 -18.68
C SER A 360 -16.67 9.21 -18.63
N TYR A 361 -17.44 8.16 -18.35
CA TYR A 361 -16.96 6.78 -18.46
C TYR A 361 -16.45 6.41 -19.86
N TYR A 362 -16.88 7.15 -20.88
CA TYR A 362 -16.59 6.88 -22.28
C TYR A 362 -15.37 7.64 -22.80
N ASP A 363 -14.65 8.35 -21.95
CA ASP A 363 -13.40 8.99 -22.35
C ASP A 363 -12.34 7.93 -22.67
N GLN A 364 -11.88 7.93 -23.93
CA GLN A 364 -10.98 6.88 -24.41
C GLN A 364 -9.51 7.13 -24.04
N SER A 365 -9.20 8.28 -23.45
CA SER A 365 -7.84 8.63 -23.06
C SER A 365 -7.43 8.11 -21.68
N ILE A 366 -8.38 7.57 -20.90
CA ILE A 366 -8.13 7.03 -19.56
C ILE A 366 -7.12 5.87 -19.64
N CYS A 367 -6.06 5.95 -18.85
CA CYS A 367 -5.00 4.94 -18.69
C CYS A 367 -4.31 5.04 -17.33
N ASP A 368 -3.27 4.24 -17.07
CA ASP A 368 -2.49 4.21 -15.81
C ASP A 368 -3.37 4.02 -14.55
N CYS A 369 -4.37 3.14 -14.65
CA CYS A 369 -5.38 2.99 -13.62
C CYS A 369 -4.83 2.20 -12.43
N SER A 370 -4.44 2.89 -11.37
CA SER A 370 -3.64 2.31 -10.28
C SER A 370 -4.19 2.63 -8.89
N SER A 371 -4.21 1.62 -8.02
CA SER A 371 -4.46 1.76 -6.59
C SER A 371 -3.18 1.53 -5.79
N PHE A 372 -2.91 2.39 -4.82
CA PHE A 372 -1.77 2.29 -3.90
C PHE A 372 -2.26 1.87 -2.51
N LEU A 373 -1.76 0.74 -2.02
CA LEU A 373 -2.10 0.20 -0.71
C LEU A 373 -0.90 0.32 0.21
N VAL A 374 -1.09 1.01 1.33
CA VAL A 374 -0.03 1.29 2.31
C VAL A 374 -0.40 0.77 3.70
N GLU A 375 0.62 0.52 4.50
CA GLU A 375 0.51 0.17 5.92
C GLU A 375 1.35 1.11 6.79
N SER A 376 1.24 0.98 8.11
CA SER A 376 2.08 1.74 9.05
C SER A 376 3.56 1.52 8.76
N ALA A 377 4.36 2.59 8.81
CA ALA A 377 5.82 2.51 8.70
C ALA A 377 6.49 1.65 9.80
N GLY A 378 5.78 1.37 10.91
CA GLY A 378 6.26 0.47 11.96
C GLY A 378 6.02 -1.03 11.69
N ASN A 379 5.64 -1.42 10.47
CA ASN A 379 5.36 -2.81 10.13
C ASN A 379 6.63 -3.68 10.04
N TYR A 380 7.77 -3.07 9.69
CA TYR A 380 9.08 -3.69 9.57
C TYR A 380 10.17 -2.67 9.94
N ASP A 381 11.34 -3.16 10.37
CA ASP A 381 12.46 -2.28 10.76
C ASP A 381 13.46 -2.10 9.62
N HIS A 382 13.56 -3.09 8.71
CA HIS A 382 14.54 -3.07 7.62
C HIS A 382 13.95 -3.60 6.31
N ILE A 383 14.45 -3.03 5.22
CA ILE A 383 14.24 -3.46 3.84
C ILE A 383 15.60 -3.90 3.27
N TYR A 384 15.63 -5.10 2.69
CA TYR A 384 16.74 -5.60 1.89
C TYR A 384 16.35 -5.56 0.42
N GLN A 385 17.12 -4.85 -0.38
CA GLN A 385 16.83 -4.60 -1.79
C GLN A 385 18.12 -4.34 -2.57
N TYR A 386 18.09 -4.68 -3.85
CA TYR A 386 19.07 -4.26 -4.84
C TYR A 386 18.42 -3.51 -6.01
N ASP A 387 17.10 -3.65 -6.20
CA ASP A 387 16.36 -3.01 -7.28
C ASP A 387 15.90 -1.58 -6.90
N GLY A 388 16.67 -0.57 -7.27
CA GLY A 388 16.39 0.81 -6.90
C GLY A 388 15.47 1.57 -7.85
N PHE A 389 15.28 1.12 -9.08
CA PHE A 389 14.38 1.76 -10.03
C PHE A 389 13.37 0.80 -10.65
N GLY A 390 12.90 -0.12 -9.81
CA GLY A 390 11.85 -1.07 -10.15
C GLY A 390 12.21 -1.92 -11.37
N TRP A 391 11.23 -2.27 -12.18
CA TRP A 391 11.44 -3.17 -13.31
C TRP A 391 11.43 -2.41 -14.64
N GLY A 392 12.28 -2.85 -15.56
CA GLY A 392 12.33 -2.37 -16.94
C GLY A 392 12.70 -3.47 -17.93
N THR A 393 12.91 -4.70 -17.46
CA THR A 393 13.16 -5.88 -18.26
C THR A 393 12.35 -7.05 -17.69
N ALA A 394 11.96 -8.01 -18.51
CA ALA A 394 11.36 -9.24 -18.01
C ALA A 394 11.83 -10.47 -18.79
N ASN A 395 12.11 -11.54 -18.07
CA ASN A 395 12.19 -12.88 -18.64
C ASN A 395 10.80 -13.49 -18.67
N TYR A 396 10.42 -14.15 -19.77
CA TYR A 396 9.11 -14.76 -19.88
C TYR A 396 9.16 -16.21 -20.35
N SER A 397 8.13 -16.99 -20.01
CA SER A 397 7.96 -18.35 -20.49
C SER A 397 6.50 -18.78 -20.43
N ASN A 398 6.03 -19.55 -21.42
CA ASN A 398 4.70 -20.15 -21.43
C ASN A 398 4.69 -21.66 -21.12
N SER A 399 5.84 -22.25 -20.78
CA SER A 399 5.98 -23.71 -20.73
C SER A 399 6.61 -24.25 -19.45
N HIS A 400 7.24 -23.39 -18.65
CA HIS A 400 7.91 -23.80 -17.41
C HIS A 400 7.86 -22.68 -16.38
N ASN A 401 8.02 -23.02 -15.10
CA ASN A 401 8.20 -22.04 -14.05
C ASN A 401 9.49 -21.26 -14.26
N LEU A 402 9.45 -19.97 -13.96
CA LEU A 402 10.63 -19.13 -13.83
C LEU A 402 10.86 -18.80 -12.34
N LYS A 403 12.10 -18.52 -11.96
CA LYS A 403 12.42 -18.11 -10.58
C LYS A 403 13.38 -16.93 -10.57
N ALA A 404 13.12 -15.97 -9.70
CA ALA A 404 14.05 -14.93 -9.30
C ALA A 404 14.59 -15.23 -7.91
N ALA A 405 15.84 -14.86 -7.64
CA ALA A 405 16.37 -14.88 -6.30
C ALA A 405 17.37 -13.75 -6.05
N ASN A 406 17.28 -13.15 -4.86
CA ASN A 406 18.32 -12.28 -4.34
C ASN A 406 18.98 -12.95 -3.12
N ILE A 407 20.30 -12.84 -3.04
CA ILE A 407 21.09 -13.24 -1.87
C ILE A 407 21.45 -11.97 -1.09
N PHE A 408 21.03 -11.91 0.16
CA PHE A 408 21.28 -10.78 1.05
C PHE A 408 22.18 -11.18 2.22
N ASP A 409 22.91 -10.22 2.76
CA ASP A 409 23.59 -10.31 4.05
C ASP A 409 22.67 -9.68 5.11
N ALA A 410 22.21 -10.46 6.09
CA ALA A 410 21.48 -9.90 7.23
C ALA A 410 22.35 -8.89 7.97
N ASN A 411 21.73 -7.88 8.56
CA ASN A 411 22.41 -6.82 9.28
C ASN A 411 23.41 -7.40 10.31
N GLY A 412 24.65 -6.91 10.27
CA GLY A 412 25.74 -7.41 11.11
C GLY A 412 25.65 -7.07 12.60
N THR A 413 24.72 -6.21 13.03
CA THR A 413 24.68 -5.68 14.41
C THR A 413 23.71 -6.41 15.32
N SER A 414 22.69 -7.08 14.77
CA SER A 414 21.66 -7.74 15.58
C SER A 414 20.94 -8.83 14.80
N ASP A 415 20.51 -9.87 15.50
CA ASP A 415 19.63 -10.90 14.95
C ASP A 415 18.30 -10.29 14.50
N GLN A 416 17.75 -10.80 13.39
CA GLN A 416 16.53 -10.29 12.79
C GLN A 416 15.56 -11.41 12.45
N THR A 417 14.29 -11.04 12.28
CA THR A 417 13.23 -11.93 11.83
C THR A 417 12.71 -11.43 10.49
N LEU A 418 12.95 -12.19 9.43
CA LEU A 418 12.34 -12.00 8.11
C LEU A 418 10.85 -12.36 8.17
N LYS A 419 10.01 -11.43 7.74
CA LYS A 419 8.55 -11.51 7.88
C LYS A 419 7.81 -11.45 6.56
N ALA A 420 8.34 -10.76 5.56
CA ALA A 420 7.68 -10.61 4.27
C ALA A 420 8.68 -10.47 3.12
N VAL A 421 8.19 -10.69 1.91
CA VAL A 421 8.93 -10.58 0.65
C VAL A 421 8.05 -9.83 -0.35
N SER A 422 8.63 -8.89 -1.10
CA SER A 422 7.93 -8.26 -2.22
C SER A 422 8.49 -8.64 -3.57
N PHE A 423 7.61 -8.59 -4.58
CA PHE A 423 7.91 -8.85 -5.97
C PHE A 423 6.86 -8.17 -6.87
N TYR A 424 7.10 -8.16 -8.18
CA TYR A 424 6.19 -7.58 -9.16
C TYR A 424 5.54 -8.67 -10.02
N THR A 425 4.32 -8.44 -10.50
CA THR A 425 3.68 -9.27 -11.53
C THR A 425 3.20 -8.40 -12.68
N LEU A 426 3.36 -8.91 -13.91
CA LEU A 426 3.00 -8.20 -15.14
C LEU A 426 1.61 -8.57 -15.67
N THR A 427 1.03 -9.64 -15.14
CA THR A 427 -0.28 -10.17 -15.53
C THR A 427 -1.12 -10.49 -14.29
N ASP A 428 -2.44 -10.44 -14.43
CA ASP A 428 -3.36 -10.83 -13.37
C ASP A 428 -3.31 -12.35 -13.10
N ASN A 429 -3.77 -12.72 -11.91
CA ASN A 429 -3.88 -14.10 -11.45
C ASN A 429 -2.59 -14.94 -11.50
N GLN A 430 -1.41 -14.31 -11.41
CA GLN A 430 -0.13 -15.00 -11.41
C GLN A 430 0.07 -15.82 -10.12
N PRO A 431 0.12 -17.16 -10.17
CA PRO A 431 0.42 -17.97 -9.00
C PRO A 431 1.91 -17.90 -8.67
N TYR A 432 2.24 -17.84 -7.38
CA TYR A 432 3.62 -17.70 -6.93
C TYR A 432 3.96 -18.64 -5.76
N ARG A 433 5.25 -18.89 -5.57
CA ARG A 433 5.81 -19.54 -4.38
C ARG A 433 7.07 -18.82 -3.92
N ILE A 434 7.15 -18.52 -2.63
CA ILE A 434 8.30 -17.89 -1.96
C ILE A 434 8.96 -18.93 -1.07
N GLU A 435 10.28 -19.07 -1.20
CA GLU A 435 11.14 -19.99 -0.44
C GLU A 435 12.34 -19.20 0.11
N VAL A 436 12.77 -19.51 1.34
CA VAL A 436 13.93 -18.85 1.98
C VAL A 436 15.00 -19.90 2.30
N TYR A 437 16.23 -19.62 1.90
CA TYR A 437 17.40 -20.45 2.19
C TYR A 437 18.37 -19.70 3.10
N ARG A 438 18.84 -20.36 4.14
CA ARG A 438 19.78 -19.83 5.13
C ARG A 438 21.18 -20.39 4.95
N GLY A 439 22.21 -19.62 5.30
CA GLY A 439 23.61 -20.04 5.17
C GLY A 439 24.01 -20.34 3.73
N VAL A 440 23.51 -19.54 2.78
CA VAL A 440 23.83 -19.70 1.35
C VAL A 440 25.27 -19.27 1.05
N GLY A 441 25.91 -19.98 0.12
CA GLY A 441 27.20 -19.62 -0.47
C GLY A 441 27.03 -18.82 -1.76
N SER A 442 27.68 -19.25 -2.84
CA SER A 442 27.70 -18.56 -4.14
C SER A 442 26.46 -18.76 -5.03
N GLY A 443 25.36 -19.28 -4.49
CA GLY A 443 24.20 -19.66 -5.29
C GLY A 443 22.92 -19.69 -4.47
N PRO A 444 21.77 -19.39 -5.08
CA PRO A 444 20.56 -19.00 -4.32
C PRO A 444 19.88 -20.15 -3.58
N THR A 445 20.29 -21.41 -3.82
CA THR A 445 19.65 -22.62 -3.26
C THR A 445 20.64 -23.62 -2.68
N ASN A 446 21.91 -23.24 -2.48
CA ASN A 446 22.96 -24.12 -1.95
C ASN A 446 23.02 -24.17 -0.41
N GLY A 447 22.19 -23.37 0.28
CA GLY A 447 22.05 -23.36 1.72
C GLY A 447 20.94 -24.29 2.23
N THR A 448 20.49 -24.06 3.46
CA THR A 448 19.41 -24.82 4.09
C THR A 448 18.06 -24.16 3.83
N LEU A 449 17.15 -24.87 3.16
CA LEU A 449 15.76 -24.42 3.00
C LEU A 449 15.04 -24.39 4.35
N VAL A 450 14.43 -23.24 4.68
CA VAL A 450 13.54 -23.13 5.84
C VAL A 450 12.13 -23.54 5.41
N SER A 451 11.87 -24.85 5.38
CA SER A 451 10.68 -25.40 4.71
C SER A 451 9.35 -24.84 5.24
N GLU A 452 9.29 -24.51 6.54
CA GLU A 452 8.10 -24.02 7.23
C GLU A 452 7.70 -22.59 6.81
N CYS A 453 8.61 -21.81 6.22
CA CYS A 453 8.30 -20.46 5.73
C CYS A 453 7.78 -20.44 4.29
N THR A 454 7.78 -21.60 3.61
CA THR A 454 7.32 -21.69 2.21
C THR A 454 5.92 -21.13 2.10
N THR A 455 5.79 -20.10 1.26
CA THR A 455 4.57 -19.31 1.12
C THR A 455 4.10 -19.37 -0.31
N THR A 456 2.87 -19.82 -0.55
CA THR A 456 2.26 -19.86 -1.89
C THR A 456 1.03 -18.98 -1.94
N GLY A 457 0.81 -18.32 -3.07
CA GLY A 457 -0.37 -17.49 -3.28
C GLY A 457 -0.67 -17.27 -4.75
N ILE A 458 -1.65 -16.42 -5.00
CA ILE A 458 -2.00 -15.92 -6.33
C ILE A 458 -2.03 -14.40 -6.23
N ALA A 459 -1.21 -13.73 -7.03
CA ALA A 459 -1.29 -12.29 -7.23
C ALA A 459 -2.50 -12.04 -8.15
N GLY A 460 -3.64 -11.66 -7.55
CA GLY A 460 -4.91 -11.55 -8.26
C GLY A 460 -4.96 -10.43 -9.30
N GLN A 461 -4.20 -9.36 -9.09
CA GLN A 461 -4.03 -8.23 -9.99
C GLN A 461 -2.54 -8.06 -10.31
N ASN A 462 -2.20 -7.58 -11.50
CA ASN A 462 -0.84 -7.17 -11.82
C ASN A 462 -0.40 -5.92 -11.00
N GLY A 463 0.91 -5.77 -10.81
CA GLY A 463 1.51 -4.66 -10.08
C GLY A 463 2.57 -5.10 -9.05
N TYR A 464 2.67 -4.38 -7.93
CA TYR A 464 3.62 -4.65 -6.84
C TYR A 464 2.93 -5.37 -5.69
N HIS A 465 3.58 -6.38 -5.11
CA HIS A 465 2.99 -7.21 -4.06
C HIS A 465 3.94 -7.40 -2.90
N THR A 466 3.44 -7.26 -1.67
CA THR A 466 4.16 -7.67 -0.45
C THR A 466 3.46 -8.86 0.17
N ALA A 467 4.10 -10.02 0.15
CA ALA A 467 3.58 -11.27 0.70
C ALA A 467 4.21 -11.54 2.07
N THR A 468 3.37 -11.58 3.11
CA THR A 468 3.79 -12.05 4.45
C THR A 468 4.12 -13.55 4.40
N LEU A 469 5.24 -13.94 4.99
CA LEU A 469 5.63 -15.33 5.09
C LEU A 469 4.69 -16.09 6.04
N THR A 470 4.34 -17.33 5.68
CA THR A 470 3.52 -18.23 6.50
C THR A 470 4.11 -18.46 7.89
N THR A 471 5.44 -18.56 7.96
CA THR A 471 6.23 -18.61 9.19
C THR A 471 7.41 -17.64 9.06
N PRO A 472 7.58 -16.67 9.98
CA PRO A 472 8.75 -15.80 9.98
C PRO A 472 10.07 -16.57 10.16
N VAL A 473 11.15 -16.07 9.59
CA VAL A 473 12.47 -16.73 9.60
C VAL A 473 13.45 -15.93 10.45
N ASN A 474 14.01 -16.54 11.50
CA ASN A 474 15.07 -15.90 12.29
C ASN A 474 16.41 -16.02 11.55
N LEU A 475 17.10 -14.89 11.44
CA LEU A 475 18.39 -14.70 10.79
C LEU A 475 19.38 -14.22 11.85
N ALA A 476 20.54 -14.87 11.92
CA ALA A 476 21.62 -14.38 12.78
C ALA A 476 22.23 -13.11 12.17
N ALA A 477 22.78 -12.25 13.02
CA ALA A 477 23.50 -11.07 12.58
C ALA A 477 24.60 -11.43 11.56
N GLY A 478 24.63 -10.77 10.40
CA GLY A 478 25.62 -11.02 9.34
C GLY A 478 25.41 -12.31 8.53
N GLU A 479 24.35 -13.08 8.78
CA GLU A 479 24.09 -14.32 8.06
C GLU A 479 23.64 -14.05 6.61
N LYS A 480 24.22 -14.78 5.65
CA LYS A 480 23.72 -14.80 4.27
C LYS A 480 22.44 -15.62 4.14
N PHE A 481 21.43 -15.03 3.51
CA PHE A 481 20.19 -15.71 3.19
C PHE A 481 19.74 -15.38 1.77
N SER A 482 19.03 -16.32 1.14
CA SER A 482 18.46 -16.16 -0.20
C SER A 482 16.94 -16.16 -0.12
N VAL A 483 16.31 -15.25 -0.84
CA VAL A 483 14.87 -15.23 -1.06
C VAL A 483 14.60 -15.62 -2.50
N VAL A 484 13.86 -16.71 -2.69
CA VAL A 484 13.52 -17.25 -4.01
C VAL A 484 12.03 -17.05 -4.27
N VAL A 485 11.69 -16.33 -5.34
CA VAL A 485 10.32 -16.17 -5.83
C VAL A 485 10.17 -16.99 -7.10
N THR A 486 9.30 -18.01 -7.06
CA THR A 486 8.90 -18.81 -8.22
C THR A 486 7.62 -18.23 -8.79
N TYR A 487 7.64 -17.88 -10.07
CA TYR A 487 6.47 -17.56 -10.87
C TYR A 487 5.97 -18.86 -11.49
N VAL A 488 4.87 -19.36 -10.93
CA VAL A 488 4.37 -20.70 -11.26
C VAL A 488 3.60 -20.64 -12.56
N GLN A 489 4.10 -21.36 -13.55
CA GLN A 489 3.48 -21.52 -14.84
C GLN A 489 2.30 -22.48 -14.73
N SER A 490 1.19 -22.08 -15.35
CA SER A 490 -0.04 -22.87 -15.40
C SER A 490 -0.66 -22.77 -16.79
N GLY A 491 -1.02 -23.91 -17.38
CA GLY A 491 -1.65 -23.94 -18.70
C GLY A 491 -0.71 -23.49 -19.82
N SER A 492 -1.11 -22.49 -20.58
CA SER A 492 -0.36 -21.96 -21.73
C SER A 492 -0.09 -20.45 -21.65
N THR A 493 -0.42 -19.80 -20.52
CA THR A 493 -0.17 -18.37 -20.33
C THR A 493 1.30 -18.13 -20.06
N ASN A 494 1.82 -16.97 -20.51
CA ASN A 494 3.15 -16.56 -20.13
C ASN A 494 3.21 -16.26 -18.62
N VAL A 495 4.33 -16.60 -18.01
CA VAL A 495 4.76 -16.06 -16.72
C VAL A 495 5.94 -15.14 -16.95
N TYR A 496 6.06 -14.11 -16.12
CA TYR A 496 7.10 -13.09 -16.25
C TYR A 496 7.89 -12.97 -14.95
N VAL A 497 9.21 -12.92 -15.05
CA VAL A 497 10.11 -12.52 -13.96
C VAL A 497 10.61 -11.11 -14.26
N PRO A 498 10.25 -10.11 -13.45
CA PRO A 498 10.72 -8.74 -13.62
C PRO A 498 12.17 -8.59 -13.14
N LEU A 499 12.96 -7.91 -13.96
CA LEU A 499 14.30 -7.44 -13.68
C LEU A 499 14.33 -5.92 -13.85
N GLU A 500 15.29 -5.29 -13.19
CA GLU A 500 15.68 -3.93 -13.49
C GLU A 500 15.94 -3.73 -15.00
N GLY A 501 15.73 -2.49 -15.46
CA GLY A 501 15.83 -2.13 -16.87
C GLY A 501 17.26 -2.19 -17.40
N ARG A 502 17.45 -1.66 -18.61
CA ARG A 502 18.77 -1.43 -19.18
C ARG A 502 19.12 0.04 -19.05
N ASP A 503 20.41 0.34 -18.90
CA ASP A 503 20.88 1.71 -18.96
C ASP A 503 20.49 2.33 -20.30
N SER A 504 19.89 3.51 -20.25
CA SER A 504 19.52 4.26 -21.44
C SER A 504 19.78 5.73 -21.22
N THR A 505 20.43 6.37 -22.20
CA THR A 505 20.66 7.81 -22.17
C THR A 505 20.11 8.44 -23.44
N ASP A 506 19.43 9.57 -23.29
CA ASP A 506 19.03 10.45 -24.39
C ASP A 506 19.58 11.86 -24.16
N SER A 507 19.17 12.86 -24.96
CA SER A 507 19.64 14.24 -24.80
C SER A 507 19.19 14.95 -23.52
N SER A 508 18.32 14.33 -22.70
CA SER A 508 17.70 14.93 -21.53
C SER A 508 17.80 14.10 -20.26
N LEU A 509 17.74 12.77 -20.36
CA LEU A 509 17.67 11.86 -19.22
C LEU A 509 18.70 10.75 -19.36
N ASN A 510 19.22 10.33 -18.21
CA ASN A 510 19.99 9.12 -18.04
C ASN A 510 19.24 8.20 -17.06
N ILE A 511 18.83 7.04 -17.55
CA ILE A 511 18.30 5.95 -16.73
C ILE A 511 19.47 5.01 -16.46
N SER A 512 19.75 4.76 -15.19
CA SER A 512 20.87 3.94 -14.75
C SER A 512 20.42 2.90 -13.75
N TYR A 513 21.06 1.73 -13.82
CA TYR A 513 20.88 0.62 -12.91
C TYR A 513 22.24 0.03 -12.53
N GLY A 514 22.44 -0.26 -11.25
CA GLY A 514 23.63 -0.86 -10.69
C GLY A 514 23.38 -2.31 -10.31
N SER A 515 24.25 -3.22 -10.74
CA SER A 515 24.20 -4.62 -10.31
C SER A 515 25.59 -5.16 -10.03
N ARG A 516 25.70 -6.11 -9.09
CA ARG A 516 26.97 -6.76 -8.75
C ARG A 516 26.85 -8.27 -8.81
N LEU A 517 27.99 -8.91 -9.10
CA LEU A 517 28.10 -10.37 -9.06
C LEU A 517 27.74 -10.89 -7.67
N GLY A 518 26.92 -11.94 -7.63
CA GLY A 518 26.50 -12.61 -6.41
C GLY A 518 25.25 -12.06 -5.73
N GLU A 519 24.68 -10.95 -6.23
CA GLU A 519 23.47 -10.34 -5.65
C GLU A 519 22.19 -11.01 -6.18
N SER A 520 22.04 -11.04 -7.50
CA SER A 520 20.80 -11.41 -8.19
C SER A 520 20.94 -12.62 -9.11
N TYR A 521 19.93 -13.49 -9.10
CA TYR A 521 19.91 -14.72 -9.89
C TYR A 521 18.56 -14.97 -10.57
N LEU A 522 18.62 -15.48 -11.80
CA LEU A 522 17.47 -15.91 -12.58
C LEU A 522 17.58 -17.41 -12.91
N PHE A 523 16.54 -18.18 -12.62
CA PHE A 523 16.44 -19.58 -13.03
C PHE A 523 15.72 -19.66 -14.37
N THR A 524 16.48 -19.81 -15.45
CA THR A 524 15.96 -19.77 -16.83
C THR A 524 16.82 -20.58 -17.81
N LYS A 525 16.41 -20.65 -19.07
CA LYS A 525 17.20 -21.22 -20.16
C LYS A 525 18.18 -20.19 -20.68
N GLN A 526 19.45 -20.58 -20.76
CA GLN A 526 20.45 -19.83 -21.50
C GLN A 526 20.43 -20.30 -22.96
N LYS A 527 20.37 -19.37 -23.92
CA LYS A 527 20.38 -19.70 -25.35
C LYS A 527 21.81 -20.05 -25.76
N THR A 528 22.09 -21.34 -25.79
CA THR A 528 23.37 -21.88 -26.29
C THR A 528 23.18 -22.51 -27.67
N SER A 529 24.24 -22.58 -28.47
CA SER A 529 24.28 -23.36 -29.73
C SER A 529 24.12 -24.87 -29.52
N ALA A 530 24.22 -25.33 -28.27
CA ALA A 530 24.05 -26.72 -27.88
C ALA A 530 22.57 -27.13 -27.84
N PRO A 531 22.21 -28.36 -28.28
CA PRO A 531 20.84 -28.84 -28.40
C PRO A 531 20.11 -29.06 -27.05
N ASP A 532 20.75 -28.81 -25.91
CA ASP A 532 20.29 -29.10 -24.55
C ASP A 532 20.26 -27.84 -23.65
N SER A 533 19.52 -26.80 -24.05
CA SER A 533 19.25 -25.64 -23.19
C SER A 533 18.48 -26.03 -21.92
N THR A 534 19.24 -26.47 -20.90
CA THR A 534 18.73 -26.85 -19.60
C THR A 534 18.54 -25.62 -18.71
N MET A 535 17.47 -25.65 -17.91
CA MET A 535 17.19 -24.61 -16.94
C MET A 535 18.25 -24.63 -15.84
N ARG A 536 18.80 -23.47 -15.51
CA ARG A 536 19.80 -23.31 -14.45
C ARG A 536 19.71 -21.92 -13.82
N TRP A 537 20.30 -21.79 -12.63
CA TRP A 537 20.53 -20.49 -12.01
C TRP A 537 21.64 -19.77 -12.78
N LEU A 538 21.34 -18.56 -13.23
CA LEU A 538 22.27 -17.62 -13.85
C LEU A 538 22.38 -16.41 -12.93
N ASP A 539 23.60 -16.01 -12.58
CA ASP A 539 23.86 -14.71 -11.96
C ASP A 539 23.57 -13.62 -13.01
N THR A 540 22.64 -12.71 -12.73
CA THR A 540 22.14 -11.78 -13.76
C THR A 540 23.23 -10.82 -14.24
N ALA A 541 24.04 -10.30 -13.32
CA ALA A 541 25.17 -9.42 -13.64
C ALA A 541 26.21 -10.15 -14.50
N ALA A 542 26.49 -11.43 -14.22
CA ALA A 542 27.43 -12.23 -15.00
C ALA A 542 27.00 -12.45 -16.46
N VAL A 543 25.69 -12.40 -16.73
CA VAL A 543 25.12 -12.54 -18.09
C VAL A 543 24.64 -11.20 -18.68
N GLY A 544 25.03 -10.07 -18.08
CA GLY A 544 24.82 -8.73 -18.61
C GLY A 544 23.43 -8.14 -18.38
N TYR A 545 22.72 -8.57 -17.34
CA TYR A 545 21.42 -8.01 -16.92
C TYR A 545 21.51 -7.48 -15.48
N ASN A 546 20.58 -6.60 -15.10
CA ASN A 546 20.53 -6.00 -13.77
C ASN A 546 19.76 -6.87 -12.76
N ASN A 547 19.47 -6.32 -11.57
CA ASN A 547 18.93 -7.12 -10.47
C ASN A 547 17.52 -7.63 -10.74
N VAL A 548 17.17 -8.76 -10.12
CA VAL A 548 15.76 -9.18 -10.06
C VAL A 548 15.02 -8.32 -9.03
N CYS A 549 13.75 -8.00 -9.32
CA CYS A 549 12.96 -7.13 -8.46
C CYS A 549 12.32 -7.90 -7.29
N VAL A 550 13.16 -8.34 -6.34
CA VAL A 550 12.78 -9.09 -5.15
C VAL A 550 13.34 -8.38 -3.91
N LYS A 551 12.47 -8.04 -2.96
CA LYS A 551 12.86 -7.39 -1.70
C LYS A 551 12.45 -8.23 -0.50
N ALA A 552 13.15 -8.06 0.62
CA ALA A 552 12.91 -8.81 1.85
C ALA A 552 12.77 -7.86 3.04
N PHE A 553 11.81 -8.12 3.92
CA PHE A 553 11.45 -7.23 5.03
C PHE A 553 11.63 -7.91 6.39
N THR A 554 12.44 -7.31 7.25
CA THR A 554 12.76 -7.89 8.56
C THR A 554 12.39 -6.94 9.70
N SER A 555 12.29 -7.51 10.90
CA SER A 555 12.30 -6.76 12.15
C SER A 555 13.42 -7.27 13.05
N ASN A 556 13.94 -6.43 13.93
CA ASN A 556 14.90 -6.85 14.94
C ASN A 556 14.25 -7.91 15.87
N THR A 557 14.97 -9.00 16.16
CA THR A 557 14.48 -10.09 17.04
C THR A 557 14.36 -9.63 18.49
N THR A 558 15.22 -8.71 18.91
CA THR A 558 15.04 -7.88 20.10
C THR A 558 14.18 -6.70 19.72
N GLY A 559 12.90 -6.94 19.44
CA GLY A 559 11.97 -5.86 19.36
C GLY A 559 11.94 -5.17 20.73
N ASP A 560 12.33 -3.91 20.77
CA ASP A 560 11.47 -2.91 21.42
C ASP A 560 10.10 -3.00 20.73
N VAL A 561 9.37 -4.07 21.05
CA VAL A 561 7.93 -3.96 21.14
C VAL A 561 7.78 -2.86 22.17
N ALA A 562 7.38 -1.66 21.78
CA ALA A 562 6.83 -0.72 22.75
C ALA A 562 5.84 -1.54 23.57
N GLU A 563 6.23 -1.85 24.82
CA GLU A 563 5.58 -2.92 25.59
C GLU A 563 4.09 -2.61 25.53
N LEU A 564 3.29 -3.56 25.01
CA LEU A 564 1.87 -3.32 24.86
C LEU A 564 1.37 -2.77 26.20
N PRO A 565 0.79 -1.55 26.22
CA PRO A 565 0.37 -0.89 27.44
C PRO A 565 -0.26 -1.87 28.40
N SER A 566 0.28 -1.94 29.62
CA SER A 566 -0.09 -3.00 30.56
C SER A 566 -1.61 -3.09 30.71
N VAL A 567 -2.13 -4.32 30.71
CA VAL A 567 -3.58 -4.53 30.76
C VAL A 567 -4.07 -4.28 32.19
N VAL A 568 -4.67 -3.11 32.42
CA VAL A 568 -5.23 -2.74 33.73
C VAL A 568 -6.34 -3.70 34.14
N LYS A 569 -7.24 -4.02 33.21
CA LYS A 569 -8.44 -4.81 33.51
C LYS A 569 -9.08 -5.42 32.27
N THR A 570 -9.64 -6.61 32.44
CA THR A 570 -10.58 -7.21 31.49
C THR A 570 -12.01 -7.13 32.03
N ILE A 571 -12.90 -6.49 31.27
CA ILE A 571 -14.29 -6.20 31.64
C ILE A 571 -15.22 -7.00 30.73
N LYS A 572 -16.32 -7.52 31.30
CA LYS A 572 -17.36 -8.22 30.55
C LYS A 572 -18.65 -7.41 30.59
N LEU A 573 -19.18 -7.04 29.43
CA LEU A 573 -20.40 -6.22 29.26
C LEU A 573 -21.46 -6.94 28.44
N GLY A 574 -22.73 -6.61 28.65
CA GLY A 574 -23.80 -6.94 27.69
C GLY A 574 -23.94 -5.85 26.62
N LYS A 575 -24.41 -6.21 25.41
CA LYS A 575 -24.74 -5.24 24.34
C LYS A 575 -25.68 -4.13 24.84
N GLY A 576 -25.25 -2.88 24.77
CA GLY A 576 -25.97 -1.69 25.25
C GLY A 576 -25.67 -1.32 26.70
N GLU A 577 -24.85 -2.10 27.42
CA GLU A 577 -24.36 -1.75 28.75
C GLU A 577 -23.21 -0.73 28.65
N THR A 578 -23.13 0.15 29.64
CA THR A 578 -22.05 1.15 29.74
C THR A 578 -21.12 0.84 30.90
N TYR A 579 -19.88 1.30 30.78
CA TYR A 579 -18.86 1.23 31.82
C TYR A 579 -18.13 2.57 31.90
N ARG A 580 -17.79 3.03 33.10
CA ARG A 580 -17.02 4.27 33.29
C ARG A 580 -15.60 3.89 33.67
N ILE A 581 -14.64 4.29 32.83
CA ILE A 581 -13.21 4.20 33.16
C ILE A 581 -12.91 5.24 34.27
N PRO A 582 -11.98 4.97 35.22
CA PRO A 582 -11.62 5.93 36.26
C PRO A 582 -11.22 7.29 35.68
N ASP A 583 -11.55 8.37 36.39
CA ASP A 583 -11.30 9.75 35.94
C ASP A 583 -9.82 10.17 36.04
N SER A 584 -8.92 9.24 36.35
CA SER A 584 -7.47 9.47 36.43
C SER A 584 -6.76 9.53 35.07
N TYR A 585 -7.50 9.31 33.97
CA TYR A 585 -6.95 9.30 32.62
C TYR A 585 -7.42 10.53 31.83
N THR A 586 -6.55 11.05 30.99
CA THR A 586 -6.72 12.28 30.21
C THR A 586 -7.12 12.02 28.76
N SER A 587 -6.84 10.84 28.20
CA SER A 587 -7.26 10.43 26.85
C SER A 587 -7.77 9.00 26.78
N TYR A 588 -8.64 8.74 25.78
CA TYR A 588 -9.31 7.46 25.58
C TYR A 588 -9.48 7.16 24.09
N THR A 589 -9.01 6.00 23.64
CA THR A 589 -9.14 5.58 22.23
C THR A 589 -9.67 4.15 22.15
N SER A 590 -10.71 3.93 21.35
CA SER A 590 -11.21 2.57 21.08
C SER A 590 -10.52 1.98 19.88
N ASN A 591 -10.09 0.72 19.98
CA ASN A 591 -9.49 0.00 18.85
C ASN A 591 -10.53 -0.52 17.83
N ASP A 592 -11.82 -0.53 18.20
CA ASP A 592 -12.92 -0.92 17.32
C ASP A 592 -14.21 -0.21 17.77
N PRO A 593 -14.45 1.03 17.30
CA PRO A 593 -15.67 1.78 17.56
C PRO A 593 -16.97 1.06 17.17
N SER A 594 -16.94 0.12 16.22
CA SER A 594 -18.12 -0.66 15.81
C SER A 594 -18.59 -1.63 16.91
N LEU A 595 -17.67 -2.11 17.75
CA LEU A 595 -17.94 -2.97 18.88
C LEU A 595 -18.15 -2.16 20.17
N LEU A 596 -17.36 -1.13 20.39
CA LEU A 596 -17.25 -0.40 21.66
C LEU A 596 -16.82 1.05 21.42
N THR A 597 -17.58 2.03 21.91
CA THR A 597 -17.16 3.45 21.86
C THR A 597 -16.84 3.98 23.25
N VAL A 598 -15.97 4.97 23.35
CA VAL A 598 -15.69 5.74 24.57
C VAL A 598 -15.85 7.22 24.26
N ASP A 599 -16.48 7.98 25.15
CA ASP A 599 -16.58 9.44 25.03
C ASP A 599 -15.45 10.15 25.78
N ALA A 600 -15.33 11.46 25.61
CA ALA A 600 -14.31 12.29 26.27
C ALA A 600 -14.36 12.23 27.81
N SER A 601 -15.47 11.77 28.39
CA SER A 601 -15.58 11.56 29.83
C SER A 601 -15.12 10.16 30.28
N GLY A 602 -14.59 9.32 29.38
CA GLY A 602 -14.22 7.94 29.70
C GLY A 602 -15.42 7.00 29.85
N LYS A 603 -16.62 7.38 29.39
CA LYS A 603 -17.80 6.52 29.42
C LYS A 603 -17.84 5.63 28.17
N VAL A 604 -17.62 4.35 28.42
CA VAL A 604 -17.61 3.28 27.43
C VAL A 604 -19.02 2.75 27.19
N THR A 605 -19.41 2.56 25.92
CA THR A 605 -20.71 2.02 25.50
C THR A 605 -20.54 0.82 24.58
N ALA A 606 -21.04 -0.35 24.99
CA ALA A 606 -20.95 -1.58 24.21
C ALA A 606 -22.00 -1.64 23.09
N ARG A 607 -21.58 -1.71 21.83
CA ARG A 607 -22.47 -1.67 20.65
C ARG A 607 -22.77 -3.03 20.06
N ARG A 608 -21.77 -3.89 19.89
CA ARG A 608 -21.91 -5.20 19.23
C ARG A 608 -21.10 -6.27 19.96
N ARG A 609 -21.55 -7.53 19.85
CA ARG A 609 -20.89 -8.69 20.48
C ARG A 609 -19.50 -8.89 19.86
N GLY A 610 -18.47 -8.99 20.69
CA GLY A 610 -17.09 -9.14 20.23
C GLY A 610 -16.10 -8.99 21.38
N LYS A 611 -14.81 -8.94 21.06
CA LYS A 611 -13.75 -8.52 21.98
C LYS A 611 -13.14 -7.23 21.41
N SER A 612 -12.89 -6.24 22.25
CA SER A 612 -12.32 -4.95 21.87
C SER A 612 -11.57 -4.39 23.08
N SER A 613 -10.78 -3.33 22.89
CA SER A 613 -9.98 -2.68 23.93
C SER A 613 -10.11 -1.16 23.84
N ILE A 614 -9.99 -0.50 24.99
CA ILE A 614 -9.80 0.95 25.08
C ILE A 614 -8.37 1.19 25.56
N LEU A 615 -7.61 1.94 24.77
CA LEU A 615 -6.34 2.54 25.19
C LEU A 615 -6.65 3.79 26.03
N VAL A 616 -5.98 3.94 27.16
CA VAL A 616 -6.12 5.10 28.05
C VAL A 616 -4.74 5.66 28.37
N SER A 617 -4.62 6.98 28.53
CA SER A 617 -3.37 7.62 28.96
C SER A 617 -3.63 8.53 30.17
N ASP A 618 -2.68 8.61 31.10
CA ASP A 618 -2.68 9.60 32.19
C ASP A 618 -1.94 10.89 31.83
N GLY A 619 -1.38 10.98 30.61
CA GLY A 619 -0.55 12.09 30.15
C GLY A 619 0.95 11.75 30.08
N GLU A 620 1.39 10.71 30.79
CA GLU A 620 2.78 10.23 30.77
C GLU A 620 2.87 8.79 30.23
N THR A 621 1.97 7.91 30.67
CA THR A 621 1.97 6.48 30.34
C THR A 621 0.61 6.04 29.78
N SER A 622 0.65 5.15 28.80
CA SER A 622 -0.54 4.50 28.25
C SER A 622 -0.83 3.14 28.91
N TYR A 623 -2.11 2.76 28.99
CA TYR A 623 -2.59 1.49 29.54
C TYR A 623 -3.75 0.90 28.72
N LEU A 624 -4.00 -0.41 28.84
CA LEU A 624 -5.07 -1.08 28.09
C LEU A 624 -6.20 -1.60 28.99
N TYR A 625 -7.45 -1.25 28.66
CA TYR A 625 -8.65 -1.90 29.18
C TYR A 625 -9.25 -2.83 28.13
N ARG A 626 -9.36 -4.13 28.44
CA ARG A 626 -9.96 -5.12 27.53
C ARG A 626 -11.44 -5.32 27.82
N PHE A 627 -12.24 -5.53 26.79
CA PHE A 627 -13.68 -5.73 26.87
C PHE A 627 -14.12 -6.99 26.14
N ASN A 628 -14.96 -7.79 26.80
CA ASN A 628 -15.62 -8.97 26.23
C ASN A 628 -17.12 -8.74 26.22
N ILE A 629 -17.64 -8.35 25.06
CA ILE A 629 -19.02 -7.92 24.87
C ILE A 629 -19.86 -9.15 24.52
N LYS A 630 -20.87 -9.42 25.35
CA LYS A 630 -21.81 -10.53 25.22
C LYS A 630 -23.20 -10.03 24.82
N LYS A 631 -24.13 -10.96 24.60
CA LYS A 631 -25.54 -10.61 24.33
C LYS A 631 -26.12 -9.83 25.53
N ALA A 632 -27.08 -8.95 25.26
CA ALA A 632 -27.91 -8.39 26.33
C ALA A 632 -28.69 -9.52 27.03
N PRO A 633 -28.84 -9.50 28.36
CA PRO A 633 -29.64 -10.50 29.05
C PRO A 633 -31.10 -10.40 28.61
N SER A 634 -31.74 -11.51 28.23
CA SER A 634 -33.20 -11.55 27.98
C SER A 634 -34.01 -12.02 29.18
N LYS A 635 -33.33 -12.55 30.21
CA LYS A 635 -33.90 -12.97 31.50
C LYS A 635 -32.82 -13.07 32.57
N VAL A 636 -33.26 -12.95 33.83
CA VAL A 636 -32.43 -13.17 35.02
C VAL A 636 -33.17 -14.09 35.99
N LYS A 637 -32.46 -15.02 36.65
CA LYS A 637 -33.02 -15.95 37.64
C LYS A 637 -32.06 -16.12 38.83
N PHE A 638 -32.59 -16.47 40.00
CA PHE A 638 -31.77 -16.92 41.13
C PHE A 638 -31.36 -18.40 40.96
N LYS A 639 -30.20 -18.79 41.50
CA LYS A 639 -29.69 -20.18 41.54
C LYS A 639 -29.53 -20.65 43.00
N PRO A 640 -30.15 -21.79 43.41
CA PRO A 640 -31.13 -22.57 42.67
C PRO A 640 -32.41 -21.77 42.39
N ALA A 641 -33.19 -22.19 41.39
CA ALA A 641 -34.42 -21.50 40.98
C ALA A 641 -35.53 -21.67 42.03
N LYS A 642 -35.41 -20.94 43.15
CA LYS A 642 -36.41 -20.87 44.22
C LYS A 642 -36.98 -19.45 44.28
N ASN A 643 -38.31 -19.35 44.40
CA ASN A 643 -39.01 -18.07 44.56
C ASN A 643 -39.31 -17.75 46.05
N ARG A 644 -38.99 -18.67 46.97
CA ARG A 644 -39.17 -18.53 48.42
C ARG A 644 -37.95 -19.06 49.17
N LYS A 645 -37.63 -18.43 50.29
CA LYS A 645 -36.59 -18.91 51.23
C LYS A 645 -36.97 -18.51 52.66
N THR A 646 -36.70 -19.40 53.62
CA THR A 646 -36.84 -19.12 55.06
C THR A 646 -35.47 -19.16 55.71
N VAL A 647 -35.18 -18.16 56.56
CA VAL A 647 -33.86 -17.98 57.20
C VAL A 647 -34.06 -17.50 58.64
N LYS A 648 -33.25 -18.01 59.59
CA LYS A 648 -33.26 -17.52 60.97
C LYS A 648 -32.63 -16.13 61.08
N LYS A 649 -33.09 -15.33 62.05
CA LYS A 649 -32.52 -14.00 62.35
C LYS A 649 -31.00 -14.10 62.53
N GLY A 650 -30.27 -13.09 62.06
CA GLY A 650 -28.81 -13.01 62.18
C GLY A 650 -28.03 -13.80 61.12
N ARG A 651 -28.67 -14.67 60.33
CA ARG A 651 -27.97 -15.42 59.27
C ARG A 651 -27.75 -14.57 58.02
N HIS A 652 -26.65 -14.88 57.33
CA HIS A 652 -26.25 -14.25 56.08
C HIS A 652 -26.20 -15.27 54.94
N PHE A 653 -26.50 -14.85 53.72
CA PHE A 653 -26.29 -15.66 52.51
C PHE A 653 -26.14 -14.77 51.28
N THR A 654 -25.56 -15.30 50.20
CA THR A 654 -25.39 -14.56 48.94
C THR A 654 -26.38 -15.06 47.89
N LEU A 655 -27.03 -14.13 47.21
CA LEU A 655 -27.89 -14.43 46.06
C LEU A 655 -27.03 -14.78 44.84
N LYS A 656 -27.06 -16.04 44.40
CA LYS A 656 -26.45 -16.44 43.13
C LYS A 656 -27.42 -16.15 42.00
N VAL A 657 -26.93 -15.52 40.93
CA VAL A 657 -27.73 -15.08 39.78
C VAL A 657 -27.30 -15.83 38.52
N LYS A 658 -28.26 -16.24 37.70
CA LYS A 658 -28.05 -16.84 36.37
C LYS A 658 -28.74 -15.97 35.32
N LEU A 659 -27.98 -15.55 34.31
CA LEU A 659 -28.48 -14.80 33.15
C LEU A 659 -28.87 -15.75 32.00
N SER A 660 -29.48 -15.21 30.94
CA SER A 660 -29.69 -15.98 29.70
C SER A 660 -28.37 -16.46 29.10
N SER A 661 -28.40 -17.58 28.37
CA SER A 661 -27.20 -18.18 27.79
C SER A 661 -26.45 -17.19 26.90
N GLY A 662 -25.12 -17.14 27.02
CA GLY A 662 -24.25 -16.26 26.23
C GLY A 662 -24.43 -14.76 26.47
N SER A 663 -25.12 -14.35 27.55
CA SER A 663 -25.30 -12.94 27.92
C SER A 663 -24.40 -12.53 29.10
N ALA A 664 -24.24 -11.23 29.29
CA ALA A 664 -23.57 -10.66 30.44
C ALA A 664 -24.30 -9.41 30.96
N SER A 665 -24.10 -9.11 32.24
CA SER A 665 -24.48 -7.85 32.87
C SER A 665 -23.42 -7.58 33.93
N ASN A 666 -22.63 -6.53 33.71
CA ASN A 666 -21.65 -6.06 34.68
C ASN A 666 -22.35 -5.43 35.89
N LYS A 667 -23.41 -4.65 35.64
CA LYS A 667 -24.20 -3.96 36.65
C LYS A 667 -25.45 -4.76 37.01
N LEU A 668 -25.38 -5.50 38.11
CA LEU A 668 -26.55 -6.07 38.79
C LEU A 668 -26.93 -5.19 39.98
N THR A 669 -28.20 -4.81 40.06
CA THR A 669 -28.73 -4.03 41.19
C THR A 669 -29.62 -4.90 42.06
N PHE A 670 -29.37 -4.92 43.37
CA PHE A 670 -30.15 -5.68 44.33
C PHE A 670 -30.92 -4.73 45.25
N HIS A 671 -32.17 -5.10 45.56
CA HIS A 671 -33.07 -4.30 46.39
C HIS A 671 -33.89 -5.21 47.32
N SER A 672 -34.19 -4.74 48.52
CA SER A 672 -35.11 -5.38 49.47
C SER A 672 -36.29 -4.45 49.69
N SER A 673 -37.51 -4.96 49.54
CA SER A 673 -38.72 -4.17 49.78
C SER A 673 -38.86 -3.71 51.23
N HIS A 674 -38.27 -4.45 52.18
CA HIS A 674 -38.20 -4.09 53.60
C HIS A 674 -36.78 -4.33 54.14
N PRO A 675 -35.85 -3.35 54.02
CA PRO A 675 -34.47 -3.48 54.48
C PRO A 675 -34.32 -3.75 55.99
N GLY A 676 -35.30 -3.33 56.80
CA GLY A 676 -35.40 -3.67 58.22
C GLY A 676 -35.57 -5.18 58.47
N VAL A 677 -36.34 -5.89 57.65
CA VAL A 677 -36.49 -7.35 57.75
C VAL A 677 -35.24 -8.05 57.22
N ALA A 678 -34.78 -7.68 56.03
CA ALA A 678 -33.47 -8.12 55.54
C ALA A 678 -32.84 -7.09 54.61
N ARG A 679 -31.56 -6.79 54.83
CA ARG A 679 -30.76 -5.88 53.99
C ARG A 679 -30.00 -6.69 52.95
N VAL A 680 -29.93 -6.19 51.72
CA VAL A 680 -29.11 -6.77 50.65
C VAL A 680 -28.04 -5.77 50.20
N SER A 681 -26.79 -6.23 50.05
CA SER A 681 -25.67 -5.40 49.57
C SER A 681 -25.68 -5.26 48.04
N LYS A 682 -24.83 -4.37 47.51
CA LYS A 682 -24.58 -4.24 46.06
C LYS A 682 -24.07 -5.54 45.42
N THR A 683 -23.40 -6.40 46.19
CA THR A 683 -22.90 -7.72 45.74
C THR A 683 -23.91 -8.87 45.95
N GLY A 684 -25.13 -8.57 46.41
CA GLY A 684 -26.17 -9.57 46.64
C GLY A 684 -26.04 -10.34 47.97
N ARG A 685 -25.21 -9.87 48.92
CA ARG A 685 -25.12 -10.44 50.28
C ARG A 685 -26.31 -9.98 51.10
N VAL A 686 -27.13 -10.92 51.54
CA VAL A 686 -28.32 -10.70 52.35
C VAL A 686 -27.99 -10.90 53.82
N THR A 687 -28.49 -10.00 54.67
CA THR A 687 -28.45 -10.08 56.12
C THR A 687 -29.87 -10.10 56.67
N ALA A 688 -30.28 -11.20 57.30
CA ALA A 688 -31.58 -11.31 57.94
C ALA A 688 -31.55 -10.61 59.31
N ARG A 689 -32.38 -9.57 59.50
CA ARG A 689 -32.28 -8.64 60.64
C ARG A 689 -33.44 -8.77 61.62
N HIS A 690 -34.68 -8.70 61.15
CA HIS A 690 -35.88 -8.78 62.01
C HIS A 690 -36.87 -9.81 61.48
N ARG A 691 -37.63 -10.41 62.39
CA ARG A 691 -38.70 -11.37 62.03
C ARG A 691 -39.71 -10.66 61.12
N GLY A 692 -40.07 -11.30 60.01
CA GLY A 692 -40.99 -10.71 59.04
C GLY A 692 -40.81 -11.28 57.63
N LYS A 693 -41.48 -10.68 56.65
CA LYS A 693 -41.40 -11.06 55.24
C LYS A 693 -40.89 -9.89 54.39
N THR A 694 -39.99 -10.15 53.46
CA THR A 694 -39.50 -9.16 52.49
C THR A 694 -39.30 -9.78 51.11
N THR A 695 -39.32 -8.98 50.04
CA THR A 695 -39.00 -9.43 48.69
C THR A 695 -37.64 -8.88 48.28
N LEU A 696 -36.73 -9.78 47.95
CA LEU A 696 -35.43 -9.44 47.39
C LEU A 696 -35.54 -9.44 45.86
N THR A 697 -35.13 -8.36 45.22
CA THR A 697 -35.17 -8.19 43.76
C THR A 697 -33.76 -7.99 43.23
N VAL A 698 -33.40 -8.67 42.14
CA VAL A 698 -32.24 -8.34 41.31
C VAL A 698 -32.72 -7.77 39.98
N LYS A 699 -32.05 -6.75 39.45
CA LYS A 699 -32.32 -6.12 38.15
C LYS A 699 -31.03 -5.97 37.32
N THR A 700 -31.08 -6.33 36.04
CA THR A 700 -29.99 -6.13 35.05
C THR A 700 -29.99 -4.68 34.52
N TYR A 701 -28.91 -4.25 33.85
CA TYR A 701 -28.83 -2.89 33.26
C TYR A 701 -29.99 -2.59 32.30
N ASN A 702 -30.41 -3.58 31.51
CA ASN A 702 -31.53 -3.48 30.56
C ASN A 702 -32.90 -3.84 31.14
N GLY A 703 -33.04 -3.89 32.47
CA GLY A 703 -34.35 -3.87 33.12
C GLY A 703 -34.98 -5.20 33.50
N HIS A 704 -34.41 -6.36 33.12
CA HIS A 704 -34.95 -7.66 33.53
C HIS A 704 -34.78 -7.90 35.04
N LYS A 705 -35.81 -8.48 35.68
CA LYS A 705 -35.87 -8.66 37.14
C LYS A 705 -36.10 -10.12 37.55
N ALA A 706 -35.53 -10.51 38.70
CA ALA A 706 -35.93 -11.72 39.43
C ALA A 706 -36.24 -11.38 40.88
N ARG A 707 -37.22 -12.08 41.47
CA ARG A 707 -37.71 -11.84 42.84
C ARG A 707 -37.64 -13.10 43.69
N LEU A 708 -37.27 -12.94 44.95
CA LEU A 708 -37.23 -13.98 45.98
C LEU A 708 -37.98 -13.48 47.22
N ARG A 709 -39.05 -14.18 47.61
CA ARG A 709 -39.76 -13.92 48.87
C ARG A 709 -38.97 -14.53 50.02
N LEU A 710 -38.48 -13.71 50.93
CA LEU A 710 -37.74 -14.13 52.12
C LEU A 710 -38.64 -14.04 53.34
N THR A 711 -38.70 -15.11 54.13
CA THR A 711 -39.29 -15.11 55.47
C THR A 711 -38.17 -15.22 56.50
N VAL A 712 -38.08 -14.25 57.40
CA VAL A 712 -37.15 -14.28 58.53
C VAL A 712 -37.90 -14.76 59.76
N VAL A 713 -37.44 -15.87 60.34
CA VAL A 713 -37.98 -16.46 61.57
C VAL A 713 -37.03 -16.21 62.74
N LYS A 714 -37.47 -16.53 63.96
CA LYS A 714 -36.62 -16.41 65.16
C LYS A 714 -35.31 -17.17 64.99
#